data_AF-A0A422NWY1-F1
#
_entry.id   AF-A0A422NWY1-F1
#
_cell.length_a   1.000
_cell.length_b   1.000
_cell.length_c   1.000
_cell.angle_alpha   90.00
_cell.angle_beta   90.00
_cell.angle_gamma   90.00
#
_symmetry.space_group_name_H-M   'P 1'
#
loop_
_entity.id
_entity.type
_entity.pdbx_description
1 polymer ?
#
loop_
_entity_poly.entity_id
_entity_poly.type
_entity_poly.pdbx_seq_one_letter_code
_entity_poly.pdbx_strand_id
1 'polypeptide(L)'
;MRISPFQALLIVTSVLAATTHEMATAMPLRYMVETVSGVSGVIGTDNGGRGKSLLTRPRALCQGRNEDEILIGVKGFFRTYSRSTQMTGTLLGNGTATDVDDSWANARVDKPAGCVRTLRNNMMFVYFVESQNRLRYITNNSVLSIQLENGLSFTDVTLYGDRLYMTEQNMDKVWSCEIGVDGTPTKCEGQHGFKCEYTKYNGIAVNALGVFVVGSSSQMGICHFDSSGTKISHLPGSYIDVFSAPSGALYAMSSYQLYHLHVEASSMTVVLFAGNSSLTCPPVVDGYTFRMCLNWRLFVLAENEMYLSSHLNTVRAVTLPPAIVPAQLQPPPLPLGYPDAPKVIPEIVALMKEALNKKLGTNSTYAPQNSMHVNDSTWVTDFVVLVQQADFVNVTTPGEVATTDFAAVQRAVEAYYDRIDEALYMDTSIFPFCNATMMNDVMHGLVSVVRKVLEFPLIYANPPMRVTINNITNITRMKLLMPERFNNNTSHVILAELNANTALRDILRVEYGAANVVQLVFPFPQFDFSKLTPVQDMEVRWFIQNMVNAQLEMCKSFMGGGGIAAGGDRNSTCEAVITNRTETLVTRPPFNVQNEYEVFVPQKYNFNVSRCLQGTDWAPLEYLLKNYTAANTTPYKPACNRGCIIGVAVAAAVVLTALIAIVVVLTSKRKRLAAVVAPVRPMFKSTLDDEEELEISNPLDANNEEHVLDRY
;
A
#
# COMPACT_ATOMS: atom_id res chain seq x y z
N MET A 1 13.71 -19.98 -65.17
CA MET A 1 13.36 -20.65 -63.90
C MET A 1 11.85 -20.74 -63.81
N ARG A 2 11.28 -21.96 -63.85
CA ARG A 2 9.85 -22.20 -63.62
C ARG A 2 9.64 -22.37 -62.12
N ILE A 3 8.97 -21.43 -61.46
CA ILE A 3 8.57 -21.56 -60.06
C ILE A 3 7.51 -22.66 -60.01
N SER A 4 7.73 -23.65 -59.15
CA SER A 4 6.83 -24.78 -58.93
C SER A 4 5.50 -24.29 -58.33
N PRO A 5 4.34 -24.81 -58.75
CA PRO A 5 3.04 -24.46 -58.15
C PRO A 5 2.98 -24.76 -56.65
N PHE A 6 3.85 -25.63 -56.14
CA PHE A 6 4.00 -25.92 -54.71
C PHE A 6 4.67 -24.78 -53.93
N GLN A 7 5.58 -24.02 -54.56
CA GLN A 7 6.21 -22.85 -53.95
C GLN A 7 5.27 -21.64 -53.95
N ALA A 8 4.40 -21.51 -54.96
CA ALA A 8 3.34 -20.50 -54.94
C ALA A 8 2.30 -20.80 -53.85
N LEU A 9 1.96 -22.08 -53.61
CA LEU A 9 1.01 -22.47 -52.56
C LEU A 9 1.55 -22.21 -51.15
N LEU A 10 2.85 -22.45 -50.91
CA LEU A 10 3.52 -22.18 -49.62
C LEU A 10 3.65 -20.69 -49.30
N ILE A 11 3.86 -19.85 -50.32
CA ILE A 11 3.88 -18.39 -50.12
C ILE A 11 2.47 -17.89 -49.82
N VAL A 12 1.45 -18.38 -50.53
CA VAL A 12 0.04 -17.99 -50.29
C VAL A 12 -0.46 -18.49 -48.93
N THR A 13 -0.10 -19.68 -48.45
CA THR A 13 -0.45 -20.13 -47.09
C THR A 13 0.34 -19.42 -46.00
N SER A 14 1.60 -19.01 -46.25
CA SER A 14 2.35 -18.17 -45.29
C SER A 14 1.82 -16.75 -45.18
N VAL A 15 1.26 -16.19 -46.27
CA VAL A 15 0.59 -14.88 -46.25
C VAL A 15 -0.81 -14.97 -45.63
N LEU A 16 -1.54 -16.08 -45.80
CA LEU A 16 -2.83 -16.30 -45.14
C LEU A 16 -2.73 -16.66 -43.65
N ALA A 17 -1.63 -17.30 -43.20
CA ALA A 17 -1.38 -17.56 -41.78
C ALA A 17 -0.72 -16.38 -41.04
N ALA A 18 -0.11 -15.43 -41.76
CA ALA A 18 0.42 -14.19 -41.17
C ALA A 18 -0.65 -13.09 -41.01
N THR A 19 -1.83 -13.24 -41.61
CA THR A 19 -2.94 -12.27 -41.50
C THR A 19 -3.99 -12.61 -40.45
N THR A 20 -3.83 -13.69 -39.67
CA THR A 20 -4.49 -13.76 -38.36
C THR A 20 -3.66 -12.96 -37.36
N HIS A 21 -3.48 -11.66 -37.62
CA HIS A 21 -3.48 -10.74 -36.49
C HIS A 21 -4.81 -10.99 -35.79
N GLU A 22 -4.76 -11.52 -34.57
CA GLU A 22 -5.84 -11.33 -33.63
C GLU A 22 -6.15 -9.85 -33.69
N MET A 23 -7.22 -9.48 -34.40
CA MET A 23 -7.62 -8.09 -34.47
C MET A 23 -7.84 -7.70 -33.02
N ALA A 24 -7.03 -6.75 -32.55
CA ALA A 24 -7.16 -6.14 -31.24
C ALA A 24 -8.61 -5.70 -31.09
N THR A 25 -9.41 -6.51 -30.41
CA THR A 25 -10.83 -6.22 -30.23
C THR A 25 -10.93 -5.31 -29.01
N ALA A 26 -11.32 -4.07 -29.27
CA ALA A 26 -11.73 -3.15 -28.22
C ALA A 26 -12.84 -3.81 -27.39
N MET A 27 -12.82 -3.58 -26.07
CA MET A 27 -13.88 -4.05 -25.20
C MET A 27 -15.22 -3.40 -25.60
N PRO A 28 -16.32 -4.16 -25.68
CA PRO A 28 -17.63 -3.56 -25.87
C PRO A 28 -17.98 -2.68 -24.67
N LEU A 29 -18.22 -1.38 -24.93
CA LEU A 29 -18.55 -0.41 -23.89
C LEU A 29 -19.87 -0.79 -23.21
N ARG A 30 -19.81 -0.99 -21.90
CA ARG A 30 -20.95 -1.42 -21.09
C ARG A 30 -21.19 -0.43 -19.95
N TYR A 31 -22.19 0.42 -20.15
CA TYR A 31 -22.62 1.39 -19.15
C TYR A 31 -23.42 0.71 -18.03
N MET A 32 -23.25 1.22 -16.82
CA MET A 32 -23.99 0.84 -15.63
C MET A 32 -24.84 2.03 -15.19
N VAL A 33 -26.05 1.77 -14.68
CA VAL A 33 -26.86 2.80 -14.03
C VAL A 33 -27.08 2.49 -12.57
N GLU A 34 -26.85 3.50 -11.75
CA GLU A 34 -27.05 3.45 -10.31
C GLU A 34 -27.88 4.63 -9.82
N THR A 35 -28.86 4.36 -8.98
CA THR A 35 -29.59 5.37 -8.22
C THR A 35 -28.68 5.89 -7.11
N VAL A 36 -28.19 7.12 -7.27
CA VAL A 36 -27.22 7.73 -6.36
C VAL A 36 -27.88 8.60 -5.29
N SER A 37 -29.11 9.06 -5.54
CA SER A 37 -29.87 9.89 -4.61
C SER A 37 -31.37 9.69 -4.78
N GLY A 38 -32.11 9.81 -3.68
CA GLY A 38 -33.56 9.63 -3.66
C GLY A 38 -34.00 8.16 -3.58
N VAL A 39 -35.29 7.95 -3.35
CA VAL A 39 -35.94 6.63 -3.34
C VAL A 39 -37.15 6.70 -4.27
N SER A 40 -37.24 5.75 -5.20
CA SER A 40 -38.28 5.74 -6.23
C SER A 40 -39.67 5.78 -5.63
N GLY A 41 -40.45 6.79 -6.01
CA GLY A 41 -41.84 6.98 -5.57
C GLY A 41 -41.99 7.60 -4.17
N VAL A 42 -40.90 7.86 -3.46
CA VAL A 42 -40.92 8.49 -2.14
C VAL A 42 -40.50 9.95 -2.25
N ILE A 43 -41.26 10.83 -1.60
CA ILE A 43 -41.00 12.27 -1.57
C ILE A 43 -40.47 12.64 -0.19
N GLY A 44 -39.41 13.43 -0.15
CA GLY A 44 -38.87 13.96 1.11
C GLY A 44 -37.63 14.81 0.88
N THR A 45 -36.94 15.11 1.97
CA THR A 45 -35.76 15.98 2.01
C THR A 45 -34.70 15.48 3.01
N ASP A 46 -34.76 14.20 3.36
CA ASP A 46 -33.82 13.61 4.32
C ASP A 46 -32.43 13.46 3.70
N ASN A 47 -31.41 13.81 4.46
CA ASN A 47 -30.02 13.64 4.07
C ASN A 47 -29.60 12.17 4.24
N GLY A 48 -28.60 11.74 3.48
CA GLY A 48 -28.06 10.39 3.63
C GLY A 48 -27.39 9.85 2.38
N GLY A 49 -26.89 8.63 2.48
CA GLY A 49 -26.31 7.91 1.35
C GLY A 49 -27.36 7.32 0.41
N ARG A 50 -26.89 6.47 -0.49
CA ARG A 50 -27.71 5.70 -1.43
C ARG A 50 -28.86 4.97 -0.70
N GLY A 51 -30.07 5.07 -1.24
CA GLY A 51 -31.28 4.42 -0.72
C GLY A 51 -31.82 5.00 0.60
N LYS A 52 -31.20 6.03 1.17
CA LYS A 52 -31.64 6.70 2.40
C LYS A 52 -32.04 8.15 2.19
N SER A 53 -31.32 8.86 1.33
CA SER A 53 -31.67 10.24 0.99
C SER A 53 -33.01 10.31 0.27
N LEU A 54 -33.79 11.35 0.56
CA LEU A 54 -35.07 11.61 -0.09
C LEU A 54 -35.02 12.90 -0.89
N LEU A 55 -35.70 12.90 -2.04
CA LEU A 55 -35.79 14.06 -2.93
C LEU A 55 -37.25 14.41 -3.19
N THR A 56 -37.51 15.65 -3.58
CA THR A 56 -38.85 16.14 -3.92
C THR A 56 -38.82 16.82 -5.29
N ARG A 57 -39.22 16.09 -6.34
CA ARG A 57 -39.28 16.58 -7.73
C ARG A 57 -37.96 17.25 -8.17
N PRO A 58 -36.87 16.46 -8.34
CA PRO A 58 -35.56 16.98 -8.75
C PRO A 58 -35.61 17.51 -10.18
N ARG A 59 -35.71 18.84 -10.31
CA ARG A 59 -36.00 19.54 -11.56
C ARG A 59 -34.83 20.32 -12.14
N ALA A 60 -33.72 20.43 -11.43
CA ALA A 60 -32.48 21.00 -11.94
C ALA A 60 -31.31 20.10 -11.56
N LEU A 61 -30.35 19.94 -12.47
CA LEU A 61 -29.10 19.25 -12.23
C LEU A 61 -27.95 20.07 -12.83
N CYS A 62 -26.90 20.29 -12.06
CA CYS A 62 -25.68 20.94 -12.54
C CYS A 62 -24.51 20.67 -11.60
N GLN A 63 -23.30 21.05 -12.03
CA GLN A 63 -22.12 21.04 -11.18
C GLN A 63 -22.29 21.97 -9.97
N GLY A 64 -21.83 21.53 -8.81
CA GLY A 64 -21.86 22.28 -7.55
C GLY A 64 -20.61 23.11 -7.29
N ARG A 65 -20.29 23.29 -6.00
CA ARG A 65 -19.25 24.23 -5.58
C ARG A 65 -17.85 23.83 -6.09
N ASN A 66 -17.58 22.53 -6.13
CA ASN A 66 -16.33 21.94 -6.58
C ASN A 66 -16.62 20.82 -7.59
N GLU A 67 -15.56 20.21 -8.13
CA GLU A 67 -15.68 19.13 -9.11
C GLU A 67 -16.39 17.88 -8.54
N ASP A 68 -16.31 17.61 -7.23
CA ASP A 68 -16.93 16.43 -6.61
C ASP A 68 -18.45 16.56 -6.42
N GLU A 69 -18.97 17.78 -6.38
CA GLU A 69 -20.34 18.07 -5.95
C GLU A 69 -21.30 18.25 -7.12
N ILE A 70 -22.48 17.63 -7.06
CA ILE A 70 -23.59 17.84 -7.99
C ILE A 70 -24.75 18.47 -7.26
N LEU A 71 -25.29 19.55 -7.82
CA LEU A 71 -26.47 20.22 -7.28
C LEU A 71 -27.73 19.62 -7.88
N ILE A 72 -28.66 19.30 -6.98
CA ILE A 72 -29.97 18.79 -7.33
C ILE A 72 -31.00 19.80 -6.84
N GLY A 73 -31.56 20.55 -7.77
CA GLY A 73 -32.63 21.49 -7.49
C GLY A 73 -33.94 20.76 -7.23
N VAL A 74 -34.49 20.92 -6.02
CA VAL A 74 -35.78 20.35 -5.60
C VAL A 74 -36.69 21.46 -5.08
N LYS A 75 -37.98 21.19 -4.90
CA LYS A 75 -38.90 22.19 -4.34
C LYS A 75 -38.42 22.59 -2.93
N GLY A 76 -38.02 23.85 -2.74
CA GLY A 76 -37.61 24.40 -1.43
C GLY A 76 -36.10 24.40 -1.18
N PHE A 77 -35.30 23.68 -2.00
CA PHE A 77 -33.91 23.40 -1.67
C PHE A 77 -33.02 23.25 -2.90
N PHE A 78 -31.74 23.55 -2.75
CA PHE A 78 -30.67 22.91 -3.52
C PHE A 78 -30.01 21.84 -2.65
N ARG A 79 -30.00 20.60 -3.15
CA ARG A 79 -29.35 19.46 -2.51
C ARG A 79 -27.97 19.27 -3.10
N THR A 80 -27.03 18.74 -2.32
CA THR A 80 -25.66 18.42 -2.75
C THR A 80 -25.47 16.93 -2.77
N TYR A 81 -25.14 16.34 -3.91
CA TYR A 81 -24.62 14.98 -3.98
C TYR A 81 -23.10 15.03 -4.11
N SER A 82 -22.37 14.42 -3.18
CA SER A 82 -20.91 14.23 -3.27
C SER A 82 -20.62 12.89 -3.93
N ARG A 83 -19.82 12.91 -5.00
CA ARG A 83 -19.43 11.70 -5.73
C ARG A 83 -18.47 10.83 -4.93
N SER A 84 -17.53 11.45 -4.22
CA SER A 84 -16.53 10.78 -3.39
C SER A 84 -17.13 10.10 -2.15
N THR A 85 -18.03 10.76 -1.43
CA THR A 85 -18.64 10.18 -0.23
C THR A 85 -19.95 9.45 -0.51
N GLN A 86 -20.51 9.59 -1.72
CA GLN A 86 -21.83 9.09 -2.11
C GLN A 86 -22.96 9.56 -1.17
N MET A 87 -22.83 10.76 -0.60
CA MET A 87 -23.81 11.33 0.33
C MET A 87 -24.57 12.46 -0.32
N THR A 88 -25.88 12.49 -0.08
CA THR A 88 -26.74 13.63 -0.41
C THR A 88 -27.02 14.47 0.84
N GLY A 89 -26.73 15.76 0.77
CA GLY A 89 -27.01 16.77 1.78
C GLY A 89 -27.85 17.94 1.24
N THR A 90 -27.97 18.99 2.05
CA THR A 90 -28.57 20.27 1.66
C THR A 90 -27.48 21.32 1.51
N LEU A 91 -27.43 22.01 0.36
CA LEU A 91 -26.62 23.22 0.22
C LEU A 91 -27.36 24.42 0.82
N LEU A 92 -28.59 24.61 0.34
CA LEU A 92 -29.35 25.84 0.50
C LEU A 92 -30.84 25.53 0.59
N GLY A 93 -31.55 26.37 1.34
CA GLY A 93 -32.97 26.27 1.59
C GLY A 93 -33.28 25.39 2.81
N ASN A 94 -34.32 25.78 3.53
CA ASN A 94 -34.91 25.03 4.65
C ASN A 94 -36.42 24.79 4.43
N GLY A 95 -36.94 25.15 3.25
CA GLY A 95 -38.36 25.10 2.91
C GLY A 95 -39.24 26.17 3.57
N THR A 96 -38.69 27.00 4.47
CA THR A 96 -39.45 28.03 5.22
C THR A 96 -38.95 29.46 4.96
N ALA A 97 -37.77 29.61 4.36
CA ALA A 97 -37.21 30.88 3.92
C ALA A 97 -38.20 31.71 3.08
N THR A 98 -38.35 32.99 3.44
CA THR A 98 -39.27 33.94 2.80
C THR A 98 -38.55 34.90 1.86
N ASP A 99 -37.31 35.26 2.18
CA ASP A 99 -36.57 36.30 1.47
C ASP A 99 -36.05 35.79 0.13
N VAL A 100 -36.32 36.53 -0.95
CA VAL A 100 -35.93 36.06 -2.28
C VAL A 100 -34.42 36.19 -2.48
N ASP A 101 -33.81 37.30 -2.09
CA ASP A 101 -32.38 37.52 -2.25
C ASP A 101 -31.76 37.83 -0.89
N ASP A 102 -30.91 36.93 -0.40
CA ASP A 102 -30.22 37.06 0.90
C ASP A 102 -29.04 36.07 0.96
N SER A 103 -28.38 35.98 2.11
CA SER A 103 -27.46 34.93 2.49
C SER A 103 -28.07 33.53 2.33
N TRP A 104 -27.21 32.52 2.18
CA TRP A 104 -27.67 31.14 1.95
C TRP A 104 -28.65 30.59 2.98
N ALA A 105 -28.54 31.04 4.23
CA ALA A 105 -29.40 30.58 5.33
C ALA A 105 -30.85 31.08 5.23
N ASN A 106 -31.04 32.24 4.59
CA ASN A 106 -32.31 32.96 4.55
C ASN A 106 -32.93 33.03 3.15
N ALA A 107 -32.12 32.82 2.11
CA ALA A 107 -32.59 32.86 0.74
C ALA A 107 -33.56 31.71 0.44
N ARG A 108 -34.74 32.07 -0.07
CA ARG A 108 -35.77 31.15 -0.53
C ARG A 108 -35.37 30.55 -1.86
N VAL A 109 -35.59 29.24 -2.04
CA VAL A 109 -35.56 28.58 -3.35
C VAL A 109 -36.89 27.89 -3.59
N ASP A 110 -37.53 28.15 -4.73
CA ASP A 110 -38.81 27.56 -5.12
C ASP A 110 -38.72 26.91 -6.51
N LYS A 111 -38.78 25.58 -6.54
CA LYS A 111 -38.82 24.75 -7.78
C LYS A 111 -37.78 25.16 -8.85
N PRO A 112 -36.49 25.15 -8.52
CA PRO A 112 -35.43 25.33 -9.53
C PRO A 112 -35.62 24.34 -10.68
N ALA A 113 -35.64 24.85 -11.91
CA ALA A 113 -36.02 24.12 -13.12
C ALA A 113 -34.84 23.89 -14.09
N GLY A 114 -33.76 24.64 -13.95
CA GLY A 114 -32.50 24.46 -14.67
C GLY A 114 -31.39 25.20 -13.94
N CYS A 115 -30.15 24.75 -14.09
CA CYS A 115 -29.00 25.42 -13.51
C CYS A 115 -27.71 25.17 -14.29
N VAL A 116 -26.76 26.10 -14.16
CA VAL A 116 -25.44 25.99 -14.77
C VAL A 116 -24.39 26.68 -13.89
N ARG A 117 -23.22 26.07 -13.77
CA ARG A 117 -22.08 26.61 -13.00
C ARG A 117 -21.08 27.27 -13.93
N THR A 118 -20.45 28.34 -13.44
CA THR A 118 -19.20 28.86 -13.99
C THR A 118 -18.24 29.28 -12.87
N LEU A 119 -16.96 29.38 -13.21
CA LEU A 119 -15.93 29.99 -12.37
C LEU A 119 -15.46 31.27 -13.06
N ARG A 120 -15.54 32.42 -12.37
CA ARG A 120 -15.01 33.70 -12.86
C ARG A 120 -14.18 34.36 -11.78
N ASN A 121 -12.96 34.78 -12.12
CA ASN A 121 -12.04 35.41 -11.16
C ASN A 121 -11.89 34.62 -9.86
N ASN A 122 -11.81 33.28 -9.97
CA ASN A 122 -11.76 32.34 -8.85
C ASN A 122 -12.98 32.38 -7.90
N MET A 123 -14.08 32.98 -8.33
CA MET A 123 -15.37 32.96 -7.65
C MET A 123 -16.33 32.02 -8.37
N MET A 124 -17.13 31.31 -7.58
CA MET A 124 -18.11 30.36 -8.08
C MET A 124 -19.45 31.05 -8.26
N PHE A 125 -20.06 30.82 -9.42
CA PHE A 125 -21.43 31.23 -9.73
C PHE A 125 -22.23 30.04 -10.21
N VAL A 126 -23.40 29.82 -9.62
CA VAL A 126 -24.41 28.88 -10.14
C VAL A 126 -25.64 29.69 -10.51
N TYR A 127 -25.91 29.83 -11.81
CA TYR A 127 -27.12 30.46 -12.31
C TYR A 127 -28.25 29.44 -12.37
N PHE A 128 -29.45 29.85 -12.03
CA PHE A 128 -30.62 28.97 -12.05
C PHE A 128 -31.91 29.76 -12.28
N VAL A 129 -32.96 29.04 -12.71
CA VAL A 129 -34.29 29.57 -12.99
C VAL A 129 -35.38 28.79 -12.26
N GLU A 130 -36.50 29.44 -11.94
CA GLU A 130 -37.53 28.91 -11.02
C GLU A 130 -38.95 28.83 -11.61
N SER A 131 -39.11 28.65 -12.93
CA SER A 131 -40.44 28.72 -13.60
C SER A 131 -41.20 30.03 -13.32
N GLN A 132 -40.47 31.08 -13.00
CA GLN A 132 -40.94 32.44 -12.71
C GLN A 132 -40.20 33.43 -13.63
N ASN A 133 -40.38 34.73 -13.37
CA ASN A 133 -39.82 35.83 -14.15
C ASN A 133 -38.45 36.34 -13.64
N ARG A 134 -37.62 35.47 -13.08
CA ARG A 134 -36.29 35.85 -12.55
C ARG A 134 -35.22 34.90 -13.02
N LEU A 135 -34.06 35.47 -13.34
CA LEU A 135 -32.78 34.75 -13.37
C LEU A 135 -32.12 34.93 -12.01
N ARG A 136 -31.76 33.84 -11.36
CA ARG A 136 -31.16 33.84 -10.03
C ARG A 136 -29.78 33.24 -10.08
N TYR A 137 -28.92 33.62 -9.14
CA TYR A 137 -27.58 33.07 -9.07
C TYR A 137 -27.05 32.99 -7.64
N ILE A 138 -26.34 31.90 -7.39
CA ILE A 138 -25.66 31.61 -6.13
C ILE A 138 -24.23 32.12 -6.26
N THR A 139 -23.82 33.00 -5.35
CA THR A 139 -22.42 33.37 -5.14
C THR A 139 -21.85 32.55 -3.97
N ASN A 140 -20.61 32.81 -3.56
CA ASN A 140 -20.02 32.12 -2.40
C ASN A 140 -20.86 32.20 -1.11
N ASN A 141 -21.60 33.30 -0.90
CA ASN A 141 -22.26 33.56 0.40
C ASN A 141 -23.74 33.97 0.28
N SER A 142 -24.23 34.28 -0.92
CA SER A 142 -25.57 34.82 -1.12
C SER A 142 -26.26 34.25 -2.35
N VAL A 143 -27.57 34.42 -2.39
CA VAL A 143 -28.39 34.24 -3.58
C VAL A 143 -28.91 35.61 -3.99
N LEU A 144 -28.72 35.93 -5.27
CA LEU A 144 -29.12 37.19 -5.87
C LEU A 144 -30.03 36.91 -7.06
N SER A 145 -30.84 37.90 -7.46
CA SER A 145 -31.72 37.78 -8.61
C SER A 145 -31.75 39.02 -9.47
N ILE A 146 -32.09 38.81 -10.74
CA ILE A 146 -32.45 39.85 -11.68
C ILE A 146 -33.89 39.61 -12.11
N GLN A 147 -34.70 40.64 -11.89
CA GLN A 147 -36.09 40.66 -12.31
C GLN A 147 -36.17 40.89 -13.82
N LEU A 148 -36.82 39.96 -14.52
CA LEU A 148 -37.12 40.05 -15.95
C LEU A 148 -38.60 40.43 -16.13
N GLU A 149 -39.13 40.32 -17.34
CA GLU A 149 -40.51 40.72 -17.65
C GLU A 149 -41.57 39.89 -16.90
N ASN A 150 -42.70 40.50 -16.55
CA ASN A 150 -43.81 39.79 -15.89
C ASN A 150 -44.49 38.79 -16.85
N GLY A 151 -44.98 37.67 -16.30
CA GLY A 151 -45.69 36.64 -17.08
C GLY A 151 -44.78 35.61 -17.76
N LEU A 152 -43.47 35.69 -17.58
CA LEU A 152 -42.51 34.70 -18.06
C LEU A 152 -42.46 33.47 -17.15
N SER A 153 -42.15 32.30 -17.74
CA SER A 153 -41.84 31.08 -17.02
C SER A 153 -40.61 30.41 -17.62
N PHE A 154 -39.46 30.62 -16.99
CA PHE A 154 -38.21 30.02 -17.43
C PHE A 154 -38.09 28.55 -17.02
N THR A 155 -37.70 27.71 -17.97
CA THR A 155 -37.61 26.26 -17.79
C THR A 155 -36.19 25.79 -17.62
N ASP A 156 -35.23 26.35 -18.35
CA ASP A 156 -33.83 25.91 -18.30
C ASP A 156 -32.86 27.07 -18.56
N VAL A 157 -31.59 26.88 -18.18
CA VAL A 157 -30.49 27.83 -18.37
C VAL A 157 -29.19 27.11 -18.66
N THR A 158 -28.45 27.58 -19.66
CA THR A 158 -27.12 27.08 -20.02
C THR A 158 -26.16 28.22 -20.33
N LEU A 159 -24.87 27.91 -20.39
CA LEU A 159 -23.80 28.86 -20.61
C LEU A 159 -23.04 28.50 -21.90
N TYR A 160 -22.76 29.50 -22.73
CA TYR A 160 -21.79 29.37 -23.82
C TYR A 160 -20.97 30.65 -23.95
N GLY A 161 -19.65 30.54 -23.77
CA GLY A 161 -18.76 31.69 -23.66
C GLY A 161 -19.17 32.60 -22.49
N ASP A 162 -19.34 33.89 -22.76
CA ASP A 162 -19.74 34.90 -21.78
C ASP A 162 -21.25 35.21 -21.78
N ARG A 163 -22.08 34.29 -22.28
CA ARG A 163 -23.53 34.48 -22.39
C ARG A 163 -24.31 33.33 -21.77
N LEU A 164 -25.35 33.69 -21.02
CA LEU A 164 -26.37 32.76 -20.57
C LEU A 164 -27.47 32.67 -21.61
N TYR A 165 -27.98 31.47 -21.85
CA TYR A 165 -29.13 31.20 -22.70
C TYR A 165 -30.21 30.52 -21.86
N MET A 166 -31.44 30.96 -21.98
CA MET A 166 -32.56 30.45 -21.20
C MET A 166 -33.76 30.14 -22.09
N THR A 167 -34.52 29.11 -21.75
CA THR A 167 -35.79 28.80 -22.41
C THR A 167 -36.97 29.30 -21.60
N GLU A 168 -37.94 29.87 -22.31
CA GLU A 168 -39.17 30.42 -21.75
C GLU A 168 -40.38 29.75 -22.43
N GLN A 169 -41.30 29.20 -21.62
CA GLN A 169 -42.36 28.30 -22.12
C GLN A 169 -43.72 28.95 -22.37
N ASN A 170 -43.98 30.19 -21.90
CA ASN A 170 -45.28 30.84 -22.11
C ASN A 170 -45.35 31.54 -23.47
N MET A 171 -44.23 32.04 -24.00
CA MET A 171 -44.12 32.71 -25.30
C MET A 171 -43.26 31.96 -26.32
N ASP A 172 -42.73 30.79 -25.95
CA ASP A 172 -41.85 29.97 -26.79
C ASP A 172 -40.65 30.78 -27.30
N LYS A 173 -39.85 31.31 -26.37
CA LYS A 173 -38.70 32.17 -26.69
C LYS A 173 -37.42 31.65 -26.05
N VAL A 174 -36.32 31.89 -26.74
CA VAL A 174 -34.98 31.84 -26.15
C VAL A 174 -34.64 33.23 -25.66
N TRP A 175 -34.12 33.33 -24.45
CA TRP A 175 -33.57 34.56 -23.87
C TRP A 175 -32.07 34.44 -23.77
N SER A 176 -31.37 35.57 -23.85
CA SER A 176 -29.95 35.61 -23.55
C SER A 176 -29.60 36.75 -22.61
N CYS A 177 -28.56 36.56 -21.81
CA CYS A 177 -27.95 37.59 -20.96
C CYS A 177 -26.44 37.60 -21.21
N GLU A 178 -25.83 38.78 -21.18
CA GLU A 178 -24.38 38.92 -21.03
C GLU A 178 -24.00 38.67 -19.57
N ILE A 179 -22.77 38.20 -19.31
CA ILE A 179 -22.23 38.05 -17.96
C ILE A 179 -21.14 39.09 -17.74
N GLY A 180 -21.32 39.93 -16.72
CA GLY A 180 -20.32 40.90 -16.30
C GLY A 180 -19.04 40.24 -15.77
N VAL A 181 -17.97 41.03 -15.64
CA VAL A 181 -16.67 40.56 -15.12
C VAL A 181 -16.79 40.05 -13.68
N ASP A 182 -17.73 40.60 -12.91
CA ASP A 182 -18.09 40.20 -11.55
C ASP A 182 -19.05 39.00 -11.48
N GLY A 183 -19.41 38.41 -12.63
CA GLY A 183 -20.38 37.32 -12.70
C GLY A 183 -21.84 37.76 -12.62
N THR A 184 -22.14 39.06 -12.52
CA THR A 184 -23.53 39.51 -12.52
C THR A 184 -24.11 39.46 -13.94
N PRO A 185 -25.28 38.82 -14.16
CA PRO A 185 -25.93 38.86 -15.47
C PRO A 185 -26.38 40.28 -15.83
N THR A 186 -26.26 40.66 -17.10
CA THR A 186 -26.65 41.97 -17.61
C THR A 186 -27.28 41.83 -18.99
N LYS A 187 -27.98 42.88 -19.46
CA LYS A 187 -28.62 42.92 -20.79
C LYS A 187 -29.42 41.66 -21.13
N CYS A 188 -30.27 41.24 -20.21
CA CYS A 188 -31.13 40.08 -20.42
C CYS A 188 -32.31 40.42 -21.33
N GLU A 189 -32.40 39.79 -22.50
CA GLU A 189 -33.46 40.07 -23.47
C GLU A 189 -33.90 38.83 -24.26
N GLY A 190 -35.18 38.81 -24.65
CA GLY A 190 -35.76 37.78 -25.49
C GLY A 190 -35.23 37.87 -26.92
N GLN A 191 -34.64 36.79 -27.42
CA GLN A 191 -34.04 36.74 -28.73
C GLN A 191 -35.08 36.54 -29.83
N HIS A 192 -34.90 37.23 -30.95
CA HIS A 192 -35.71 37.05 -32.15
C HIS A 192 -35.19 35.88 -33.00
N GLY A 193 -36.01 35.36 -33.92
CA GLY A 193 -35.61 34.29 -34.85
C GLY A 193 -35.77 32.87 -34.31
N PHE A 194 -35.52 32.63 -33.01
CA PHE A 194 -35.64 31.32 -32.35
C PHE A 194 -37.09 30.83 -32.25
N LYS A 195 -37.66 30.47 -33.39
CA LYS A 195 -39.02 29.94 -33.53
C LYS A 195 -38.99 28.58 -34.19
N CYS A 196 -39.69 27.65 -33.56
CA CYS A 196 -39.82 26.28 -34.01
C CYS A 196 -41.28 25.85 -34.05
N GLU A 197 -41.50 24.72 -34.71
CA GLU A 197 -42.80 24.05 -34.82
C GLU A 197 -43.23 23.46 -33.47
N TYR A 198 -42.27 23.12 -32.62
CA TYR A 198 -42.52 22.67 -31.25
C TYR A 198 -42.71 23.88 -30.33
N THR A 199 -43.71 23.82 -29.44
CA THR A 199 -44.00 24.85 -28.44
C THR A 199 -43.61 24.38 -27.04
N LYS A 200 -43.66 25.27 -26.06
CA LYS A 200 -43.26 25.10 -24.66
C LYS A 200 -41.81 24.63 -24.52
N TYR A 201 -40.87 25.54 -24.79
CA TYR A 201 -39.44 25.25 -24.68
C TYR A 201 -39.06 24.82 -23.25
N ASN A 202 -38.41 23.67 -23.14
CA ASN A 202 -38.16 23.00 -21.85
C ASN A 202 -36.67 22.80 -21.53
N GLY A 203 -35.84 22.50 -22.53
CA GLY A 203 -34.41 22.24 -22.37
C GLY A 203 -33.60 22.96 -23.44
N ILE A 204 -32.37 23.34 -23.10
CA ILE A 204 -31.47 24.07 -24.00
C ILE A 204 -30.02 23.64 -23.87
N ALA A 205 -29.37 23.47 -25.01
CA ALA A 205 -27.92 23.29 -25.11
C ALA A 205 -27.35 24.27 -26.14
N VAL A 206 -26.15 24.77 -25.89
CA VAL A 206 -25.46 25.68 -26.82
C VAL A 206 -24.01 25.24 -26.94
N ASN A 207 -23.53 25.14 -28.18
CA ASN A 207 -22.13 24.88 -28.49
C ASN A 207 -21.72 25.63 -29.77
N ALA A 208 -20.53 25.32 -30.29
CA ALA A 208 -20.02 25.96 -31.52
C ALA A 208 -20.87 25.72 -32.77
N LEU A 209 -21.72 24.67 -32.78
CA LEU A 209 -22.63 24.38 -33.88
C LEU A 209 -23.92 25.19 -33.81
N GLY A 210 -24.23 25.81 -32.66
CA GLY A 210 -25.41 26.65 -32.49
C GLY A 210 -26.20 26.37 -31.21
N VAL A 211 -27.49 26.67 -31.25
CA VAL A 211 -28.43 26.57 -30.13
C VAL A 211 -29.43 25.45 -30.40
N PHE A 212 -29.61 24.55 -29.43
CA PHE A 212 -30.50 23.41 -29.49
C PHE A 212 -31.58 23.56 -28.44
N VAL A 213 -32.85 23.47 -28.85
CA VAL A 213 -34.00 23.67 -27.95
C VAL A 213 -34.96 22.50 -28.06
N VAL A 214 -35.42 22.00 -26.91
CA VAL A 214 -36.44 20.94 -26.82
C VAL A 214 -37.81 21.55 -26.55
N GLY A 215 -38.82 21.18 -27.35
CA GLY A 215 -40.22 21.54 -27.12
C GLY A 215 -41.02 20.42 -26.45
N SER A 216 -41.95 20.78 -25.56
CA SER A 216 -42.70 19.84 -24.69
C SER A 216 -44.20 19.74 -25.00
N SER A 217 -44.62 20.20 -26.18
CA SER A 217 -46.04 20.24 -26.60
C SER A 217 -46.57 18.92 -27.19
N SER A 218 -47.73 18.95 -27.86
CA SER A 218 -48.29 17.79 -28.60
C SER A 218 -47.37 17.32 -29.74
N GLN A 219 -46.57 18.23 -30.29
CA GLN A 219 -45.41 17.92 -31.11
C GLN A 219 -44.15 18.11 -30.26
N MET A 220 -43.39 17.03 -30.07
CA MET A 220 -42.13 17.01 -29.36
C MET A 220 -40.98 16.81 -30.33
N GLY A 221 -39.85 17.43 -30.02
CA GLY A 221 -38.63 17.30 -30.81
C GLY A 221 -37.56 18.29 -30.39
N ILE A 222 -36.47 18.29 -31.13
CA ILE A 222 -35.32 19.19 -30.94
C ILE A 222 -35.24 20.11 -32.14
N CYS A 223 -35.01 21.39 -31.91
CA CYS A 223 -34.76 22.38 -32.96
C CYS A 223 -33.33 22.88 -32.85
N HIS A 224 -32.65 22.95 -33.98
CA HIS A 224 -31.29 23.47 -34.09
C HIS A 224 -31.32 24.80 -34.82
N PHE A 225 -30.75 25.82 -34.17
CA PHE A 225 -30.62 27.17 -34.67
C PHE A 225 -29.15 27.56 -34.75
N ASP A 226 -28.83 28.46 -35.67
CA ASP A 226 -27.56 29.18 -35.57
C ASP A 226 -27.56 30.16 -34.38
N SER A 227 -26.43 30.83 -34.16
CA SER A 227 -26.27 31.81 -33.08
C SER A 227 -27.13 33.07 -33.25
N SER A 228 -27.65 33.34 -34.45
CA SER A 228 -28.54 34.47 -34.76
C SER A 228 -30.03 34.14 -34.61
N GLY A 229 -30.36 32.87 -34.38
CA GLY A 229 -31.72 32.38 -34.25
C GLY A 229 -32.33 31.84 -35.55
N THR A 230 -31.57 31.71 -36.64
CA THR A 230 -32.09 31.08 -37.87
C THR A 230 -32.19 29.57 -37.68
N LYS A 231 -33.38 29.00 -37.93
CA LYS A 231 -33.59 27.54 -37.86
C LYS A 231 -32.79 26.85 -38.95
N ILE A 232 -31.87 25.96 -38.56
CA ILE A 232 -31.06 25.14 -39.46
C ILE A 232 -31.76 23.81 -39.73
N SER A 233 -32.18 23.12 -38.66
CA SER A 233 -32.77 21.79 -38.75
C SER A 233 -33.69 21.50 -37.57
N HIS A 234 -34.49 20.43 -37.67
CA HIS A 234 -35.31 19.93 -36.57
C HIS A 234 -35.28 18.39 -36.56
N LEU A 235 -35.47 17.82 -35.38
CA LEU A 235 -35.48 16.38 -35.15
C LEU A 235 -36.78 16.03 -34.40
N PRO A 236 -37.76 15.36 -35.05
CA PRO A 236 -38.96 14.93 -34.37
C PRO A 236 -38.66 13.79 -33.39
N GLY A 237 -39.40 13.75 -32.28
CA GLY A 237 -39.32 12.66 -31.29
C GLY A 237 -39.65 13.13 -29.89
N SER A 238 -40.00 12.19 -29.00
CA SER A 238 -40.38 12.49 -27.61
C SER A 238 -39.17 12.76 -26.71
N TYR A 239 -38.35 13.74 -27.08
CA TYR A 239 -37.23 14.23 -26.27
C TYR A 239 -37.74 15.22 -25.22
N ILE A 240 -37.11 15.18 -24.04
CA ILE A 240 -37.46 15.99 -22.87
C ILE A 240 -36.36 17.00 -22.57
N ASP A 241 -35.11 16.64 -22.84
CA ASP A 241 -33.95 17.46 -22.53
C ASP A 241 -32.80 17.25 -23.52
N VAL A 242 -31.91 18.23 -23.59
CA VAL A 242 -30.71 18.23 -24.43
C VAL A 242 -29.56 18.84 -23.65
N PHE A 243 -28.34 18.32 -23.80
CA PHE A 243 -27.17 18.81 -23.09
C PHE A 243 -25.94 18.82 -23.99
N SER A 244 -25.07 19.82 -23.83
CA SER A 244 -23.75 19.88 -24.46
C SER A 244 -22.68 19.63 -23.41
N ALA A 245 -21.88 18.59 -23.60
CA ALA A 245 -20.71 18.34 -22.77
C ALA A 245 -19.62 19.42 -23.02
N PRO A 246 -18.66 19.59 -22.10
CA PRO A 246 -17.52 20.50 -22.30
C PRO A 246 -16.68 20.18 -23.55
N SER A 247 -16.68 18.93 -24.00
CA SER A 247 -16.04 18.50 -25.26
C SER A 247 -16.77 19.00 -26.52
N GLY A 248 -17.98 19.55 -26.37
CA GLY A 248 -18.88 19.92 -27.47
C GLY A 248 -19.80 18.80 -27.94
N ALA A 249 -19.64 17.57 -27.44
CA ALA A 249 -20.53 16.46 -27.73
C ALA A 249 -21.95 16.73 -27.21
N LEU A 250 -22.95 16.39 -28.02
CA LEU A 250 -24.36 16.63 -27.73
C LEU A 250 -25.07 15.33 -27.33
N TYR A 251 -25.92 15.45 -26.32
CA TYR A 251 -26.72 14.36 -25.80
C TYR A 251 -28.19 14.78 -25.74
N ALA A 252 -29.08 13.86 -26.10
CA ALA A 252 -30.51 14.06 -26.03
C ALA A 252 -31.16 12.97 -25.19
N MET A 253 -32.19 13.33 -24.44
CA MET A 253 -32.85 12.41 -23.50
C MET A 253 -34.34 12.36 -23.74
N SER A 254 -34.92 11.15 -23.76
CA SER A 254 -36.36 10.91 -23.69
C SER A 254 -36.77 10.47 -22.27
N SER A 255 -38.05 10.21 -22.04
CA SER A 255 -38.53 9.62 -20.78
C SER A 255 -37.84 8.31 -20.40
N TYR A 256 -37.30 7.57 -21.39
CA TYR A 256 -36.85 6.20 -21.19
C TYR A 256 -35.44 5.87 -21.70
N GLN A 257 -34.85 6.74 -22.51
CA GLN A 257 -33.60 6.47 -23.22
C GLN A 257 -32.76 7.74 -23.32
N LEU A 258 -31.46 7.54 -23.49
CA LEU A 258 -30.46 8.57 -23.70
C LEU A 258 -29.75 8.30 -25.03
N TYR A 259 -29.42 9.37 -25.73
CA TYR A 259 -28.95 9.33 -27.11
C TYR A 259 -27.74 10.24 -27.27
N HIS A 260 -26.79 9.84 -28.12
CA HIS A 260 -25.88 10.78 -28.76
C HIS A 260 -26.64 11.51 -29.86
N LEU A 261 -26.56 12.84 -29.86
CA LEU A 261 -27.09 13.68 -30.91
C LEU A 261 -25.96 14.08 -31.85
N HIS A 262 -26.03 13.58 -33.09
CA HIS A 262 -25.10 13.93 -34.15
C HIS A 262 -25.72 15.02 -35.03
N VAL A 263 -24.92 16.03 -35.35
CA VAL A 263 -25.32 17.17 -36.18
C VAL A 263 -24.37 17.23 -37.36
N GLU A 264 -24.91 17.03 -38.56
CA GLU A 264 -24.15 17.08 -39.81
C GLU A 264 -24.79 18.13 -40.72
N ALA A 265 -24.10 19.28 -40.84
CA ALA A 265 -24.55 20.46 -41.58
C ALA A 265 -25.99 20.88 -41.21
N SER A 266 -26.97 20.56 -42.06
CA SER A 266 -28.38 20.90 -41.89
C SER A 266 -29.24 19.71 -41.45
N SER A 267 -28.64 18.68 -40.86
CA SER A 267 -29.35 17.48 -40.41
C SER A 267 -28.95 17.09 -38.99
N MET A 268 -29.90 16.51 -38.27
CA MET A 268 -29.70 15.93 -36.95
C MET A 268 -30.09 14.46 -36.98
N THR A 269 -29.26 13.61 -36.39
CA THR A 269 -29.55 12.20 -36.17
C THR A 269 -29.23 11.82 -34.73
N VAL A 270 -29.85 10.75 -34.24
CA VAL A 270 -29.58 10.24 -32.90
C VAL A 270 -29.16 8.79 -32.95
N VAL A 271 -28.19 8.43 -32.12
CA VAL A 271 -27.77 7.06 -31.87
C VAL A 271 -28.09 6.73 -30.43
N LEU A 272 -28.74 5.59 -30.19
CA LEU A 272 -29.06 5.12 -28.85
C LEU A 272 -27.75 4.95 -28.07
N PHE A 273 -27.61 5.71 -26.99
CA PHE A 273 -26.46 5.65 -26.10
C PHE A 273 -26.74 4.70 -24.93
N ALA A 274 -27.89 4.87 -24.27
CA ALA A 274 -28.23 4.09 -23.10
C ALA A 274 -29.76 3.95 -22.88
N GLY A 275 -30.16 2.82 -22.29
CA GLY A 275 -31.54 2.53 -21.91
C GLY A 275 -32.30 1.64 -22.91
N ASN A 276 -33.20 0.80 -22.37
CA ASN A 276 -34.06 -0.09 -23.15
C ASN A 276 -35.54 0.18 -22.84
N SER A 277 -36.31 0.60 -23.84
CA SER A 277 -37.73 0.92 -23.70
C SER A 277 -38.62 -0.29 -23.39
N SER A 278 -38.15 -1.51 -23.65
CA SER A 278 -38.91 -2.76 -23.50
C SER A 278 -38.89 -3.35 -22.08
N LEU A 279 -38.06 -2.81 -21.17
CA LEU A 279 -37.97 -3.29 -19.77
C LEU A 279 -39.02 -2.61 -18.88
N THR A 280 -39.26 -3.15 -17.68
CA THR A 280 -40.21 -2.60 -16.69
C THR A 280 -39.69 -1.31 -16.04
N CYS A 281 -40.62 -0.49 -15.53
CA CYS A 281 -40.33 0.80 -14.91
C CYS A 281 -41.17 1.01 -13.63
N PRO A 282 -40.57 1.31 -12.46
CA PRO A 282 -39.13 1.42 -12.19
C PRO A 282 -38.38 0.07 -12.32
N PRO A 283 -37.06 0.08 -12.57
CA PRO A 283 -36.27 -1.15 -12.57
C PRO A 283 -36.21 -1.74 -11.15
N VAL A 284 -36.22 -3.08 -11.07
CA VAL A 284 -36.13 -3.80 -9.79
C VAL A 284 -34.76 -3.65 -9.15
N VAL A 285 -33.71 -3.62 -9.98
CA VAL A 285 -32.31 -3.45 -9.54
C VAL A 285 -31.58 -2.54 -10.52
N ASP A 286 -30.69 -1.71 -9.99
CA ASP A 286 -29.68 -0.99 -10.76
C ASP A 286 -28.64 -1.96 -11.37
N GLY A 287 -27.88 -1.52 -12.37
CA GLY A 287 -26.86 -2.36 -13.01
C GLY A 287 -26.70 -2.11 -14.51
N TYR A 288 -26.28 -3.13 -15.24
CA TYR A 288 -25.96 -3.07 -16.68
C TYR A 288 -27.16 -3.18 -17.62
N THR A 289 -28.29 -3.69 -17.11
CA THR A 289 -29.54 -3.82 -17.87
C THR A 289 -30.57 -2.91 -17.22
N PHE A 290 -30.77 -1.72 -17.78
CA PHE A 290 -31.64 -0.72 -17.19
C PHE A 290 -32.57 -0.09 -18.21
N ARG A 291 -33.77 0.28 -17.74
CA ARG A 291 -34.62 1.28 -18.36
C ARG A 291 -34.41 2.58 -17.63
N MET A 292 -34.24 3.68 -18.36
CA MET A 292 -34.38 4.99 -17.76
C MET A 292 -35.87 5.26 -17.54
N CYS A 293 -36.24 5.95 -16.48
CA CYS A 293 -37.61 5.84 -15.96
C CYS A 293 -38.20 7.19 -15.63
N LEU A 294 -39.01 7.70 -16.57
CA LEU A 294 -39.64 9.01 -16.47
C LEU A 294 -38.60 10.09 -16.20
N ASN A 295 -37.54 10.09 -17.02
CA ASN A 295 -36.47 11.07 -16.91
C ASN A 295 -37.00 12.50 -17.05
N TRP A 296 -36.32 13.42 -16.40
CA TRP A 296 -36.73 14.83 -16.34
C TRP A 296 -35.60 15.77 -16.73
N ARG A 297 -34.45 15.72 -16.05
CA ARG A 297 -33.26 16.50 -16.41
C ARG A 297 -32.04 15.65 -16.69
N LEU A 298 -31.23 16.10 -17.63
CA LEU A 298 -29.94 15.54 -17.97
C LEU A 298 -28.82 16.50 -17.57
N PHE A 299 -27.81 15.98 -16.90
CA PHE A 299 -26.53 16.66 -16.69
C PHE A 299 -25.40 15.72 -17.11
N VAL A 300 -24.60 16.13 -18.10
CA VAL A 300 -23.46 15.34 -18.59
C VAL A 300 -22.18 15.96 -18.08
N LEU A 301 -21.50 15.27 -17.17
CA LEU A 301 -20.20 15.70 -16.70
C LEU A 301 -19.13 15.37 -17.73
N ALA A 302 -19.14 14.12 -18.20
CA ALA A 302 -18.28 13.58 -19.23
C ALA A 302 -18.98 12.40 -19.92
N GLU A 303 -18.42 11.90 -21.02
CA GLU A 303 -19.00 10.77 -21.77
C GLU A 303 -19.10 9.47 -20.94
N ASN A 304 -18.19 9.29 -19.98
CA ASN A 304 -18.19 8.15 -19.06
C ASN A 304 -19.02 8.37 -17.79
N GLU A 305 -19.59 9.55 -17.57
CA GLU A 305 -20.30 9.88 -16.33
C GLU A 305 -21.39 10.94 -16.54
N MET A 306 -22.64 10.52 -16.42
CA MET A 306 -23.83 11.37 -16.62
C MET A 306 -24.84 11.19 -15.51
N TYR A 307 -25.65 12.21 -15.25
CA TYR A 307 -26.64 12.23 -14.18
C TYR A 307 -28.01 12.58 -14.74
N LEU A 308 -29.01 11.84 -14.29
CA LEU A 308 -30.38 11.95 -14.76
C LEU A 308 -31.31 12.05 -13.56
N SER A 309 -32.14 13.08 -13.53
CA SER A 309 -33.23 13.17 -12.56
C SER A 309 -34.50 12.56 -13.12
N SER A 310 -35.39 12.09 -12.25
CA SER A 310 -36.66 11.48 -12.66
C SER A 310 -37.87 12.06 -11.95
N HIS A 311 -39.04 11.89 -12.57
CA HIS A 311 -40.34 12.12 -11.93
C HIS A 311 -40.61 11.18 -10.75
N LEU A 312 -39.82 10.11 -10.60
CA LEU A 312 -39.88 9.17 -9.47
C LEU A 312 -39.09 9.67 -8.25
N ASN A 313 -38.62 10.91 -8.25
CA ASN A 313 -37.84 11.54 -7.18
C ASN A 313 -36.49 10.87 -6.92
N THR A 314 -35.82 10.47 -7.99
CA THR A 314 -34.47 9.92 -7.94
C THR A 314 -33.51 10.70 -8.83
N VAL A 315 -32.23 10.65 -8.48
CA VAL A 315 -31.14 10.97 -9.39
C VAL A 315 -30.34 9.69 -9.61
N ARG A 316 -30.09 9.38 -10.88
CA ARG A 316 -29.37 8.19 -11.32
C ARG A 316 -28.11 8.61 -12.06
N ALA A 317 -27.00 7.95 -11.76
CA ALA A 317 -25.76 8.08 -12.52
C ALA A 317 -25.74 7.01 -13.60
N VAL A 318 -25.41 7.39 -14.84
CA VAL A 318 -24.98 6.49 -15.91
C VAL A 318 -23.46 6.59 -15.97
N THR A 319 -22.78 5.50 -15.61
CA THR A 319 -21.33 5.45 -15.57
C THR A 319 -20.80 4.37 -16.50
N LEU A 320 -19.62 4.60 -17.08
CA LEU A 320 -18.84 3.56 -17.74
C LEU A 320 -17.84 3.03 -16.71
N PRO A 321 -18.14 1.93 -15.98
CA PRO A 321 -17.22 1.41 -14.98
C PRO A 321 -15.91 0.99 -15.64
N PRO A 322 -14.75 1.13 -14.98
CA PRO A 322 -13.49 0.68 -15.55
C PRO A 322 -13.45 -0.85 -15.70
N ALA A 323 -12.68 -1.33 -16.68
CA ALA A 323 -12.22 -2.70 -16.75
C ALA A 323 -11.22 -2.98 -15.62
N ILE A 324 -11.33 -4.17 -15.02
CA ILE A 324 -10.53 -4.59 -13.87
C ILE A 324 -9.51 -5.62 -14.32
N VAL A 325 -8.22 -5.37 -14.07
CA VAL A 325 -7.12 -6.29 -14.37
C VAL A 325 -6.37 -6.63 -13.09
N PRO A 326 -6.31 -7.91 -12.67
CA PRO A 326 -5.49 -8.29 -11.53
C PRO A 326 -4.00 -8.14 -11.86
N ALA A 327 -3.22 -7.69 -10.88
CA ALA A 327 -1.77 -7.50 -10.99
C ALA A 327 -1.08 -7.79 -9.66
N GLN A 328 0.25 -7.96 -9.72
CA GLN A 328 1.06 -8.32 -8.57
C GLN A 328 2.37 -7.52 -8.55
N LEU A 329 2.81 -7.14 -7.36
CA LEU A 329 4.13 -6.59 -7.10
C LEU A 329 4.94 -7.63 -6.31
N GLN A 330 6.07 -8.02 -6.87
CA GLN A 330 7.00 -8.95 -6.21
C GLN A 330 7.60 -8.31 -4.94
N PRO A 331 8.06 -9.12 -3.96
CA PRO A 331 8.67 -8.61 -2.74
C PRO A 331 9.81 -7.61 -3.00
N PRO A 332 10.06 -6.64 -2.09
CA PRO A 332 9.47 -6.51 -0.75
C PRO A 332 7.99 -6.05 -0.75
N PRO A 333 7.19 -6.49 0.25
CA PRO A 333 5.77 -6.14 0.33
C PRO A 333 5.54 -4.63 0.54
N LEU A 334 4.39 -4.11 0.13
CA LEU A 334 4.02 -2.73 0.45
C LEU A 334 3.72 -2.59 1.96
N PRO A 335 4.02 -1.43 2.59
CA PRO A 335 3.76 -1.19 4.02
C PRO A 335 2.27 -0.90 4.31
N LEU A 336 1.38 -1.82 3.89
CA LEU A 336 -0.06 -1.70 4.09
C LEU A 336 -0.43 -1.97 5.55
N GLY A 337 -1.34 -1.15 6.10
CA GLY A 337 -1.77 -1.27 7.50
C GLY A 337 -0.75 -0.76 8.53
N TYR A 338 0.38 -0.21 8.09
CA TYR A 338 1.36 0.39 8.98
C TYR A 338 0.86 1.74 9.52
N PRO A 339 1.32 2.19 10.71
CA PRO A 339 0.86 3.46 11.30
C PRO A 339 1.13 4.68 10.43
N ASP A 340 2.19 4.66 9.64
CA ASP A 340 2.61 5.71 8.71
C ASP A 340 2.14 5.47 7.26
N ALA A 341 1.41 4.39 7.00
CA ALA A 341 0.82 4.08 5.70
C ALA A 341 0.00 5.25 5.10
N PRO A 342 -0.77 6.06 5.86
CA PRO A 342 -1.50 7.20 5.31
C PRO A 342 -0.62 8.27 4.65
N LYS A 343 0.68 8.31 4.96
CA LYS A 343 1.63 9.25 4.34
C LYS A 343 2.34 8.62 3.14
N VAL A 344 2.75 7.35 3.26
CA VAL A 344 3.64 6.70 2.29
C VAL A 344 2.89 6.04 1.14
N ILE A 345 1.76 5.38 1.42
CA ILE A 345 1.01 4.65 0.38
C ILE A 345 0.49 5.58 -0.74
N PRO A 346 0.00 6.81 -0.48
CA PRO A 346 -0.39 7.72 -1.56
C PRO A 346 0.73 8.02 -2.57
N GLU A 347 1.98 8.17 -2.09
CA GLU A 347 3.14 8.41 -2.96
C GLU A 347 3.46 7.17 -3.81
N ILE A 348 3.42 5.98 -3.22
CA ILE A 348 3.60 4.69 -3.90
C ILE A 348 2.53 4.49 -4.99
N VAL A 349 1.26 4.76 -4.65
CA VAL A 349 0.14 4.66 -5.60
C VAL A 349 0.31 5.65 -6.76
N ALA A 350 0.84 6.84 -6.52
CA ALA A 350 1.14 7.82 -7.57
C ALA A 350 2.21 7.30 -8.54
N LEU A 351 3.28 6.69 -8.03
CA LEU A 351 4.32 6.05 -8.86
C LEU A 351 3.77 4.87 -9.67
N MET A 352 2.91 4.04 -9.06
CA MET A 352 2.22 2.96 -9.76
C MET A 352 1.34 3.51 -10.89
N LYS A 353 0.58 4.57 -10.62
CA LYS A 353 -0.25 5.27 -11.61
C LYS A 353 0.60 5.79 -12.78
N GLU A 354 1.74 6.40 -12.52
CA GLU A 354 2.64 6.90 -13.56
C GLU A 354 3.17 5.76 -14.45
N ALA A 355 3.65 4.67 -13.85
CA ALA A 355 4.15 3.50 -14.57
C ALA A 355 3.09 2.86 -15.47
N LEU A 356 1.87 2.66 -14.94
CA LEU A 356 0.74 2.08 -15.66
C LEU A 356 0.29 2.95 -16.83
N ASN A 357 0.09 4.25 -16.60
CA ASN A 357 -0.31 5.19 -17.65
C ASN A 357 0.76 5.29 -18.75
N LYS A 358 2.05 5.29 -18.38
CA LYS A 358 3.15 5.28 -19.35
C LYS A 358 3.17 4.00 -20.18
N LYS A 359 2.94 2.84 -19.57
CA LYS A 359 2.96 1.54 -20.26
C LYS A 359 1.78 1.39 -21.22
N LEU A 360 0.59 1.82 -20.81
CA LEU A 360 -0.66 1.66 -21.56
C LEU A 360 -0.97 2.83 -22.51
N GLY A 361 -0.23 3.95 -22.40
CA GLY A 361 -0.51 5.16 -23.18
C GLY A 361 -1.79 5.89 -22.77
N THR A 362 -2.24 5.71 -21.52
CA THR A 362 -3.47 6.31 -20.98
C THR A 362 -3.15 7.45 -19.99
N ASN A 363 -4.18 8.16 -19.53
CA ASN A 363 -4.05 9.20 -18.49
C ASN A 363 -4.91 8.94 -17.24
N SER A 364 -5.74 7.90 -17.29
CA SER A 364 -6.81 7.62 -16.33
C SER A 364 -6.69 6.24 -15.68
N THR A 365 -5.67 5.45 -16.04
CA THR A 365 -5.43 4.14 -15.43
C THR A 365 -4.82 4.30 -14.05
N TYR A 366 -5.27 3.52 -13.07
CA TYR A 366 -4.70 3.54 -11.71
C TYR A 366 -4.97 2.23 -10.95
N ALA A 367 -4.19 1.98 -9.90
CA ALA A 367 -4.42 0.91 -8.94
C ALA A 367 -4.97 1.49 -7.64
N PRO A 368 -6.22 1.20 -7.25
CA PRO A 368 -6.80 1.80 -6.06
C PRO A 368 -6.24 1.15 -4.78
N GLN A 369 -5.88 1.97 -3.80
CA GLN A 369 -5.28 1.52 -2.53
C GLN A 369 -6.12 0.45 -1.80
N ASN A 370 -7.44 0.58 -1.82
CA ASN A 370 -8.35 -0.35 -1.15
C ASN A 370 -8.41 -1.75 -1.79
N SER A 371 -7.82 -1.92 -2.98
CA SER A 371 -7.67 -3.23 -3.62
C SER A 371 -6.38 -3.95 -3.29
N MET A 372 -5.44 -3.26 -2.63
CA MET A 372 -4.10 -3.79 -2.37
C MET A 372 -4.11 -4.69 -1.14
N HIS A 373 -3.47 -5.85 -1.25
CA HIS A 373 -3.35 -6.82 -0.17
C HIS A 373 -2.00 -7.54 -0.24
N VAL A 374 -1.32 -7.69 0.90
CA VAL A 374 -0.10 -8.50 0.98
C VAL A 374 -0.48 -9.93 1.30
N ASN A 375 -0.07 -10.87 0.45
CA ASN A 375 -0.22 -12.28 0.70
C ASN A 375 0.76 -12.74 1.79
N ASP A 376 0.25 -13.16 2.95
CA ASP A 376 1.09 -13.49 4.12
C ASP A 376 2.04 -14.68 3.92
N SER A 377 1.82 -15.54 2.93
CA SER A 377 2.64 -16.73 2.66
C SER A 377 3.75 -16.51 1.62
N THR A 378 3.61 -15.47 0.80
CA THR A 378 4.54 -15.17 -0.31
C THR A 378 5.15 -13.78 -0.21
N TRP A 379 4.56 -12.90 0.61
CA TRP A 379 4.84 -11.47 0.71
C TRP A 379 4.74 -10.70 -0.61
N VAL A 380 4.07 -11.29 -1.61
CA VAL A 380 3.66 -10.61 -2.84
C VAL A 380 2.51 -9.66 -2.51
N THR A 381 2.52 -8.47 -3.10
CA THR A 381 1.38 -7.55 -3.00
C THR A 381 0.46 -7.73 -4.20
N ASP A 382 -0.72 -8.28 -3.97
CA ASP A 382 -1.81 -8.38 -4.94
C ASP A 382 -2.57 -7.05 -5.01
N PHE A 383 -2.96 -6.64 -6.22
CA PHE A 383 -3.82 -5.46 -6.42
C PHE A 383 -4.60 -5.58 -7.72
N VAL A 384 -5.57 -4.68 -7.94
CA VAL A 384 -6.22 -4.54 -9.25
C VAL A 384 -5.83 -3.23 -9.91
N VAL A 385 -5.77 -3.25 -11.23
CA VAL A 385 -5.62 -2.08 -12.08
C VAL A 385 -6.96 -1.77 -12.72
N LEU A 386 -7.41 -0.54 -12.58
CA LEU A 386 -8.63 -0.01 -13.19
C LEU A 386 -8.24 0.75 -14.45
N VAL A 387 -8.69 0.26 -15.61
CA VAL A 387 -8.47 0.85 -16.93
C VAL A 387 -9.83 1.27 -17.49
N GLN A 388 -9.95 2.45 -18.10
CA GLN A 388 -11.23 2.83 -18.73
C GLN A 388 -11.58 1.85 -19.85
N GLN A 389 -12.86 1.43 -19.97
CA GLN A 389 -13.26 0.48 -21.00
C GLN A 389 -12.94 0.96 -22.42
N ALA A 390 -12.99 2.29 -22.66
CA ALA A 390 -12.64 2.90 -23.93
C ALA A 390 -11.17 2.70 -24.32
N ASP A 391 -10.28 2.58 -23.32
CA ASP A 391 -8.85 2.36 -23.50
C ASP A 391 -8.48 0.88 -23.40
N PHE A 392 -9.45 -0.01 -23.17
CA PHE A 392 -9.20 -1.42 -22.91
C PHE A 392 -9.28 -2.27 -24.18
N VAL A 393 -8.18 -2.97 -24.47
CA VAL A 393 -8.08 -3.93 -25.56
C VAL A 393 -7.93 -5.32 -24.97
N ASN A 394 -8.89 -6.20 -25.25
CA ASN A 394 -8.97 -7.53 -24.63
C ASN A 394 -7.70 -8.38 -24.83
N VAL A 395 -7.01 -8.18 -25.96
CA VAL A 395 -5.84 -8.97 -26.36
C VAL A 395 -4.54 -8.47 -25.71
N THR A 396 -4.36 -7.14 -25.57
CA THR A 396 -3.06 -6.55 -25.20
C THR A 396 -3.02 -6.04 -23.77
N THR A 397 -4.09 -5.39 -23.29
CA THR A 397 -4.08 -4.66 -22.01
C THR A 397 -3.72 -5.56 -20.80
N PRO A 398 -4.25 -6.79 -20.65
CA PRO A 398 -3.84 -7.65 -19.53
C PRO A 398 -2.35 -8.00 -19.52
N GLY A 399 -1.77 -8.27 -20.69
CA GLY A 399 -0.34 -8.57 -20.83
C GLY A 399 0.55 -7.35 -20.60
N GLU A 400 0.11 -6.16 -21.02
CA GLU A 400 0.82 -4.91 -20.76
C GLU A 400 0.81 -4.53 -19.28
N VAL A 401 -0.32 -4.71 -18.59
CA VAL A 401 -0.41 -4.55 -17.13
C VAL A 401 0.54 -5.53 -16.42
N ALA A 402 0.52 -6.81 -16.79
CA ALA A 402 1.39 -7.83 -16.19
C ALA A 402 2.89 -7.58 -16.42
N THR A 403 3.26 -6.92 -17.53
CA THR A 403 4.64 -6.59 -17.90
C THR A 403 4.99 -5.12 -17.63
N THR A 404 4.23 -4.43 -16.79
CA THR A 404 4.53 -3.05 -16.37
C THR A 404 5.76 -3.06 -15.47
N ASP A 405 6.74 -2.21 -15.78
CA ASP A 405 7.93 -2.04 -14.95
C ASP A 405 7.63 -1.08 -13.78
N PHE A 406 7.70 -1.63 -12.57
CA PHE A 406 7.48 -0.90 -11.32
C PHE A 406 8.80 -0.54 -10.59
N ALA A 407 9.92 -0.41 -11.30
CA ALA A 407 11.23 -0.09 -10.69
C ALA A 407 11.25 1.18 -9.82
N ALA A 408 10.45 2.20 -10.13
CA ALA A 408 10.33 3.39 -9.28
C ALA A 408 9.61 3.09 -7.96
N VAL A 409 8.58 2.24 -8.01
CA VAL A 409 7.84 1.77 -6.84
C VAL A 409 8.75 0.92 -5.96
N GLN A 410 9.48 -0.03 -6.54
CA GLN A 410 10.41 -0.88 -5.81
C GLN A 410 11.47 -0.05 -5.07
N ARG A 411 12.10 0.93 -5.74
CA ARG A 411 13.05 1.86 -5.10
C ARG A 411 12.43 2.67 -3.95
N ALA A 412 11.18 3.11 -4.09
CA ALA A 412 10.49 3.85 -3.04
C ALA A 412 10.20 2.96 -1.81
N VAL A 413 9.83 1.70 -2.03
CA VAL A 413 9.60 0.71 -0.98
C VAL A 413 10.91 0.32 -0.29
N GLU A 414 11.99 0.12 -1.05
CA GLU A 414 13.33 -0.12 -0.50
C GLU A 414 13.79 1.06 0.37
N ALA A 415 13.70 2.28 -0.15
CA ALA A 415 14.05 3.49 0.61
C ALA A 415 13.21 3.65 1.89
N TYR A 416 11.92 3.28 1.84
CA TYR A 416 11.06 3.26 3.01
C TYR A 416 11.60 2.33 4.10
N TYR A 417 11.96 1.10 3.73
CA TYR A 417 12.49 0.09 4.65
C TYR A 417 13.96 0.33 5.05
N ASP A 418 14.69 1.18 4.33
CA ASP A 418 16.06 1.60 4.69
C ASP A 418 16.11 2.62 5.83
N ARG A 419 14.97 3.17 6.25
CA ARG A 419 14.86 4.01 7.45
C ARG A 419 15.04 3.25 8.77
N ILE A 420 15.01 1.92 8.72
CA ILE A 420 15.24 1.03 9.85
C ILE A 420 16.30 -0.01 9.49
N ASP A 421 17.20 -0.30 10.43
CA ASP A 421 18.30 -1.25 10.23
C ASP A 421 18.20 -2.50 11.11
N GLU A 422 17.09 -2.65 11.83
CA GLU A 422 16.81 -3.79 12.69
C GLU A 422 16.84 -5.11 11.92
N ALA A 423 17.50 -6.11 12.52
CA ALA A 423 17.77 -7.38 11.87
C ALA A 423 17.95 -8.50 12.90
N LEU A 424 17.69 -9.73 12.46
CA LEU A 424 18.12 -10.91 13.21
C LEU A 424 19.53 -11.32 12.78
N TYR A 425 20.38 -11.60 13.76
CA TYR A 425 21.71 -12.15 13.56
C TYR A 425 21.72 -13.63 13.96
N MET A 426 22.14 -14.48 13.04
CA MET A 426 22.16 -15.93 13.19
C MET A 426 23.52 -16.48 12.77
N ASP A 427 23.84 -17.68 13.23
CA ASP A 427 25.05 -18.38 12.81
C ASP A 427 24.90 -18.92 11.38
N THR A 428 25.76 -18.48 10.45
CA THR A 428 25.79 -18.93 9.04
C THR A 428 25.88 -20.44 8.89
N SER A 429 26.53 -21.09 9.85
CA SER A 429 26.78 -22.52 9.84
C SER A 429 25.62 -23.33 10.41
N ILE A 430 24.48 -22.71 10.72
CA ILE A 430 23.21 -23.39 11.09
C ILE A 430 22.14 -23.09 10.03
N PHE A 431 22.51 -22.49 8.90
CA PHE A 431 21.55 -21.94 7.95
C PHE A 431 21.54 -22.67 6.60
N PRO A 432 21.14 -23.96 6.55
CA PRO A 432 21.08 -24.71 5.29
C PRO A 432 19.74 -24.52 4.60
N PHE A 433 19.76 -23.85 3.44
CA PHE A 433 18.62 -23.90 2.53
C PHE A 433 18.93 -24.80 1.35
N CYS A 434 18.20 -25.90 1.28
CA CYS A 434 18.34 -26.81 0.15
C CYS A 434 17.54 -26.36 -1.07
N ASN A 435 16.51 -25.52 -0.90
CA ASN A 435 15.69 -24.94 -1.95
C ASN A 435 15.02 -23.63 -1.50
N ALA A 436 14.36 -22.93 -2.44
CA ALA A 436 13.68 -21.66 -2.18
C ALA A 436 12.46 -21.80 -1.24
N THR A 437 11.74 -22.93 -1.30
CA THR A 437 10.58 -23.20 -0.43
C THR A 437 10.99 -23.25 1.03
N MET A 438 12.00 -24.04 1.36
CA MET A 438 12.53 -24.17 2.71
C MET A 438 13.11 -22.85 3.22
N MET A 439 13.77 -22.07 2.35
CA MET A 439 14.20 -20.71 2.71
C MET A 439 13.01 -19.83 3.10
N ASN A 440 11.94 -19.89 2.30
CA ASN A 440 10.72 -19.15 2.56
C ASN A 440 10.07 -19.56 3.89
N ASP A 441 9.96 -20.87 4.15
CA ASP A 441 9.34 -21.41 5.37
C ASP A 441 10.16 -21.04 6.62
N VAL A 442 11.50 -21.11 6.55
CA VAL A 442 12.37 -20.67 7.64
C VAL A 442 12.25 -19.17 7.88
N MET A 443 12.24 -18.35 6.82
CA MET A 443 12.06 -16.90 6.94
C MET A 443 10.71 -16.56 7.59
N HIS A 444 9.63 -17.19 7.16
CA HIS A 444 8.29 -16.99 7.72
C HIS A 444 8.20 -17.47 9.17
N GLY A 445 8.83 -18.60 9.49
CA GLY A 445 8.94 -19.12 10.86
C GLY A 445 9.66 -18.14 11.78
N LEU A 446 10.80 -17.60 11.36
CA LEU A 446 11.57 -16.62 12.13
C LEU A 446 10.80 -15.30 12.30
N VAL A 447 10.17 -14.82 11.23
CA VAL A 447 9.29 -13.64 11.30
C VAL A 447 8.12 -13.88 12.25
N SER A 448 7.52 -15.07 12.28
CA SER A 448 6.46 -15.43 13.24
C SER A 448 6.93 -15.32 14.69
N VAL A 449 8.17 -15.71 14.98
CA VAL A 449 8.76 -15.53 16.32
C VAL A 449 8.93 -14.05 16.64
N VAL A 450 9.46 -13.26 15.70
CA VAL A 450 9.61 -11.80 15.87
C VAL A 450 8.27 -11.10 16.08
N ARG A 451 7.24 -11.44 15.30
CA ARG A 451 5.87 -10.90 15.43
C ARG A 451 5.30 -11.13 16.83
N LYS A 452 5.57 -12.30 17.43
CA LYS A 452 5.13 -12.63 18.79
C LYS A 452 5.86 -11.79 19.84
N VAL A 453 7.17 -11.67 19.69
CA VAL A 453 8.03 -11.00 20.69
C VAL A 453 7.87 -9.47 20.64
N LEU A 454 7.68 -8.89 19.47
CA LEU A 454 7.41 -7.46 19.29
C LEU A 454 5.92 -7.10 19.33
N GLU A 455 5.04 -8.09 19.51
CA GLU A 455 3.57 -7.95 19.52
C GLU A 455 3.01 -7.16 18.31
N PHE A 456 3.65 -7.32 17.15
CA PHE A 456 3.26 -6.61 15.93
C PHE A 456 3.11 -7.59 14.76
N PRO A 457 1.88 -7.77 14.22
CA PRO A 457 1.60 -8.84 13.26
C PRO A 457 2.13 -8.56 11.85
N LEU A 458 2.42 -7.31 11.49
CA LEU A 458 2.80 -6.92 10.13
C LEU A 458 4.32 -6.71 9.99
N ILE A 459 5.10 -7.69 10.45
CA ILE A 459 6.56 -7.72 10.25
C ILE A 459 6.86 -8.65 9.07
N TYR A 460 7.73 -8.23 8.18
CA TYR A 460 8.26 -9.07 7.09
C TYR A 460 9.79 -9.09 7.18
N ALA A 461 10.46 -9.74 6.22
CA ALA A 461 11.92 -9.77 6.20
C ALA A 461 12.47 -9.79 4.78
N ASN A 462 13.69 -9.30 4.61
CA ASN A 462 14.46 -9.60 3.41
C ASN A 462 15.04 -11.01 3.47
N PRO A 463 15.38 -11.59 2.32
CA PRO A 463 16.17 -12.79 2.29
C PRO A 463 17.45 -12.62 3.13
N PRO A 464 17.80 -13.63 3.92
CA PRO A 464 18.98 -13.62 4.78
C PRO A 464 20.27 -13.54 3.96
N MET A 465 21.21 -12.71 4.42
CA MET A 465 22.49 -12.44 3.75
C MET A 465 23.67 -12.72 4.69
N ARG A 466 24.76 -13.27 4.16
CA ARG A 466 26.01 -13.41 4.92
C ARG A 466 26.68 -12.05 5.09
N VAL A 467 27.09 -11.74 6.32
CA VAL A 467 27.76 -10.48 6.67
C VAL A 467 28.99 -10.75 7.53
N THR A 468 29.95 -9.83 7.51
CA THR A 468 31.10 -9.84 8.42
C THR A 468 30.98 -8.69 9.39
N ILE A 469 31.00 -8.98 10.70
CA ILE A 469 30.92 -7.96 11.75
C ILE A 469 32.13 -8.17 12.65
N ASN A 470 32.92 -7.12 12.89
CA ASN A 470 34.11 -7.17 13.76
C ASN A 470 35.09 -8.32 13.41
N ASN A 471 35.33 -8.57 12.12
CA ASN A 471 36.15 -9.68 11.59
C ASN A 471 35.61 -11.10 11.84
N ILE A 472 34.36 -11.25 12.26
CA ILE A 472 33.68 -12.55 12.38
C ILE A 472 32.91 -12.82 11.08
N THR A 473 33.31 -13.84 10.33
CA THR A 473 32.77 -14.17 9.00
C THR A 473 31.53 -15.05 9.01
N ASN A 474 31.13 -15.58 10.18
CA ASN A 474 30.11 -16.62 10.30
C ASN A 474 28.73 -16.07 10.72
N ILE A 475 28.38 -14.84 10.31
CA ILE A 475 27.12 -14.18 10.71
C ILE A 475 26.18 -14.05 9.50
N THR A 476 24.97 -14.56 9.66
CA THR A 476 23.86 -14.33 8.73
C THR A 476 22.99 -13.23 9.31
N ARG A 477 22.74 -12.19 8.51
CA ARG A 477 21.84 -11.10 8.84
C ARG A 477 20.54 -11.25 8.05
N MET A 478 19.41 -11.20 8.73
CA MET A 478 18.10 -11.12 8.11
C MET A 478 17.46 -9.78 8.49
N LYS A 479 17.43 -8.84 7.55
CA LYS A 479 16.84 -7.51 7.77
C LYS A 479 15.33 -7.64 7.96
N LEU A 480 14.82 -7.02 9.02
CA LEU A 480 13.40 -6.98 9.32
C LEU A 480 12.75 -5.77 8.61
N LEU A 481 11.62 -6.02 7.95
CA LEU A 481 10.85 -5.02 7.24
C LEU A 481 9.66 -4.64 8.13
N MET A 482 9.74 -3.47 8.77
CA MET A 482 8.75 -2.97 9.73
C MET A 482 8.81 -1.43 9.81
N PRO A 483 7.84 -0.75 10.44
CA PRO A 483 7.81 0.72 10.46
C PRO A 483 8.97 1.32 11.27
N GLU A 484 9.40 2.52 10.89
CA GLU A 484 10.52 3.28 11.51
C GLU A 484 10.39 3.44 13.04
N ARG A 485 9.16 3.46 13.57
CA ARG A 485 8.93 3.54 15.03
C ARG A 485 9.60 2.43 15.85
N PHE A 486 9.93 1.29 15.22
CA PHE A 486 10.66 0.18 15.87
C PHE A 486 12.17 0.42 15.92
N ASN A 487 12.69 1.50 15.34
CA ASN A 487 14.08 1.92 15.48
C ASN A 487 14.29 2.62 16.83
N ASN A 488 14.21 1.85 17.91
CA ASN A 488 14.34 2.34 19.28
C ASN A 488 15.04 1.31 20.18
N ASN A 489 15.57 1.77 21.32
CA ASN A 489 16.34 0.93 22.22
C ASN A 489 15.54 -0.26 22.78
N THR A 490 14.24 -0.12 22.99
CA THR A 490 13.39 -1.20 23.52
C THR A 490 13.28 -2.35 22.54
N SER A 491 12.95 -2.06 21.28
CA SER A 491 12.89 -3.05 20.21
C SER A 491 14.26 -3.70 19.99
N HIS A 492 15.33 -2.91 20.03
CA HIS A 492 16.70 -3.41 19.92
C HIS A 492 17.05 -4.41 21.03
N VAL A 493 16.78 -4.07 22.29
CA VAL A 493 17.04 -4.94 23.45
C VAL A 493 16.23 -6.24 23.33
N ILE A 494 14.94 -6.14 23.01
CA ILE A 494 14.06 -7.30 22.83
C ILE A 494 14.59 -8.24 21.73
N LEU A 495 15.03 -7.69 20.59
CA LEU A 495 15.59 -8.47 19.49
C LEU A 495 16.99 -9.03 19.82
N ALA A 496 17.79 -8.34 20.64
CA ALA A 496 19.09 -8.83 21.10
C ALA A 496 18.96 -9.97 22.13
N GLU A 497 17.93 -9.92 22.98
CA GLU A 497 17.60 -10.99 23.93
C GLU A 497 16.93 -12.20 23.26
N LEU A 498 16.35 -12.00 22.07
CA LEU A 498 15.81 -13.09 21.27
C LEU A 498 16.96 -14.03 20.85
N ASN A 499 16.91 -15.27 21.35
CA ASN A 499 17.83 -16.31 20.91
C ASN A 499 17.45 -16.83 19.51
N ALA A 500 17.80 -16.05 18.48
CA ALA A 500 17.49 -16.34 17.07
C ALA A 500 18.08 -17.68 16.60
N ASN A 501 19.22 -18.09 17.16
CA ASN A 501 19.83 -19.39 16.86
C ASN A 501 18.97 -20.56 17.38
N THR A 502 18.38 -20.43 18.56
CA THR A 502 17.46 -21.46 19.09
C THR A 502 16.16 -21.50 18.28
N ALA A 503 15.57 -20.34 17.98
CA ALA A 503 14.38 -20.26 17.13
C ALA A 503 14.61 -20.90 15.75
N LEU A 504 15.74 -20.59 15.12
CA LEU A 504 16.17 -21.20 13.85
C LEU A 504 16.27 -22.72 13.96
N ARG A 505 16.93 -23.24 15.01
CA ARG A 505 17.05 -24.71 15.20
C ARG A 505 15.69 -25.39 15.32
N ASP A 506 14.77 -24.81 16.09
CA ASP A 506 13.43 -25.39 16.26
C ASP A 506 12.64 -25.41 14.94
N ILE A 507 12.77 -24.37 14.12
CA ILE A 507 12.15 -24.34 12.80
C ILE A 507 12.80 -25.40 11.88
N LEU A 508 14.13 -25.50 11.85
CA LEU A 508 14.83 -26.48 11.02
C LEU A 508 14.48 -27.93 11.39
N ARG A 509 14.25 -28.23 12.68
CA ARG A 509 13.81 -29.57 13.11
C ARG A 509 12.49 -29.97 12.46
N VAL A 510 11.57 -29.02 12.30
CA VAL A 510 10.29 -29.22 11.63
C VAL A 510 10.51 -29.41 10.13
N GLU A 511 11.27 -28.52 9.48
CA GLU A 511 11.49 -28.55 8.03
C GLU A 511 12.25 -29.78 7.53
N TYR A 512 13.29 -30.22 8.24
CA TYR A 512 14.03 -31.44 7.89
C TYR A 512 13.26 -32.71 8.25
N GLY A 513 12.45 -32.65 9.32
CA GLY A 513 11.72 -33.78 9.89
C GLY A 513 12.62 -34.75 10.68
N ALA A 514 12.02 -35.44 11.65
CA ALA A 514 12.75 -36.28 12.61
C ALA A 514 13.61 -37.41 11.99
N ALA A 515 13.32 -37.84 10.75
CA ALA A 515 14.11 -38.86 10.06
C ALA A 515 15.46 -38.35 9.53
N ASN A 516 15.59 -37.03 9.36
CA ASN A 516 16.76 -36.37 8.79
C ASN A 516 17.51 -35.47 9.80
N VAL A 517 17.08 -35.49 11.05
CA VAL A 517 17.73 -34.80 12.16
C VAL A 517 18.40 -35.86 13.03
N VAL A 518 19.71 -35.79 13.18
CA VAL A 518 20.49 -36.77 13.95
C VAL A 518 21.29 -36.06 15.04
N GLN A 519 21.18 -36.56 16.27
CA GLN A 519 21.99 -36.10 17.39
C GLN A 519 23.26 -36.95 17.48
N LEU A 520 24.42 -36.31 17.37
CA LEU A 520 25.72 -36.90 17.64
C LEU A 520 26.07 -36.63 19.11
N VAL A 521 26.39 -37.69 19.85
CA VAL A 521 26.68 -37.62 21.28
C VAL A 521 28.11 -38.12 21.52
N PHE A 522 28.94 -37.25 22.10
CA PHE A 522 30.34 -37.52 22.42
C PHE A 522 30.56 -37.51 23.94
N PRO A 523 30.65 -38.69 24.59
CA PRO A 523 30.75 -38.77 26.05
C PRO A 523 32.17 -38.51 26.58
N PHE A 524 32.25 -37.82 27.72
CA PHE A 524 33.46 -37.73 28.54
C PHE A 524 33.72 -39.07 29.27
N PRO A 525 34.98 -39.53 29.47
CA PRO A 525 36.26 -38.84 29.16
C PRO A 525 36.84 -39.14 27.78
N GLN A 526 36.20 -40.01 26.99
CA GLN A 526 36.74 -40.41 25.68
C GLN A 526 36.91 -39.19 24.75
N PHE A 527 35.91 -38.32 24.72
CA PHE A 527 35.97 -37.07 23.97
C PHE A 527 35.98 -35.88 24.95
N ASP A 528 37.19 -35.42 25.30
CA ASP A 528 37.39 -34.28 26.20
C ASP A 528 37.47 -32.95 25.43
N PHE A 529 36.40 -32.17 25.51
CA PHE A 529 36.29 -30.84 24.91
C PHE A 529 36.63 -29.70 25.88
N SER A 530 36.99 -30.00 27.14
CA SER A 530 37.10 -29.00 28.23
C SER A 530 38.25 -28.00 28.08
N LYS A 531 39.27 -28.30 27.27
CA LYS A 531 40.47 -27.48 27.10
C LYS A 531 40.59 -26.79 25.75
N LEU A 532 39.51 -26.72 24.98
CA LEU A 532 39.51 -26.05 23.67
C LEU A 532 39.38 -24.53 23.83
N THR A 533 40.17 -23.78 23.06
CA THR A 533 39.92 -22.34 22.85
C THR A 533 38.71 -22.14 21.91
N PRO A 534 38.07 -20.96 21.89
CA PRO A 534 36.93 -20.70 20.98
C PRO A 534 37.24 -20.96 19.50
N VAL A 535 38.48 -20.69 19.06
CA VAL A 535 38.91 -20.96 17.67
C VAL A 535 39.02 -22.46 17.42
N GLN A 536 39.63 -23.20 18.34
CA GLN A 536 39.76 -24.66 18.23
C GLN A 536 38.41 -25.38 18.32
N ASP A 537 37.47 -24.87 19.11
CA ASP A 537 36.10 -25.41 19.17
C ASP A 537 35.39 -25.29 17.80
N MET A 538 35.57 -24.15 17.13
CA MET A 538 35.07 -23.96 15.76
C MET A 538 35.78 -24.87 14.75
N GLU A 539 37.10 -25.05 14.84
CA GLU A 539 37.84 -26.00 13.99
C GLU A 539 37.36 -27.44 14.18
N VAL A 540 37.15 -27.86 15.43
CA VAL A 540 36.62 -29.19 15.77
C VAL A 540 35.21 -29.38 15.22
N ARG A 541 34.36 -28.35 15.29
CA ARG A 541 33.03 -28.35 14.66
C ARG A 541 33.13 -28.61 13.16
N TRP A 542 33.95 -27.85 12.43
CA TRP A 542 34.13 -28.06 10.98
C TRP A 542 34.72 -29.44 10.66
N PHE A 543 35.62 -29.94 11.51
CA PHE A 543 36.16 -31.29 11.38
C PHE A 543 35.06 -32.36 11.49
N ILE A 544 34.18 -32.26 12.49
CA ILE A 544 33.02 -33.15 12.65
C ILE A 544 32.10 -33.05 11.42
N GLN A 545 31.81 -31.85 10.92
CA GLN A 545 30.97 -31.67 9.74
C GLN A 545 31.56 -32.34 8.49
N ASN A 546 32.87 -32.21 8.27
CA ASN A 546 33.55 -32.86 7.16
C ASN A 546 33.47 -34.39 7.25
N MET A 547 33.62 -34.96 8.46
CA MET A 547 33.46 -36.39 8.68
C MET A 547 32.04 -36.88 8.41
N VAL A 548 31.02 -36.12 8.87
CA VAL A 548 29.60 -36.39 8.59
C VAL A 548 29.34 -36.40 7.09
N ASN A 549 29.76 -35.35 6.37
CA ASN A 549 29.56 -35.26 4.92
C ASN A 549 30.25 -36.41 4.16
N ALA A 550 31.47 -36.77 4.54
CA ALA A 550 32.20 -37.89 3.95
C ALA A 550 31.47 -39.23 4.17
N GLN A 551 30.96 -39.47 5.38
CA GLN A 551 30.20 -40.68 5.70
C GLN A 551 28.88 -40.76 4.92
N LEU A 552 28.16 -39.65 4.79
CA LEU A 552 26.89 -39.61 4.03
C LEU A 552 27.09 -39.93 2.55
N GLU A 553 28.13 -39.39 1.91
CA GLU A 553 28.46 -39.74 0.52
C GLU A 553 28.91 -41.20 0.39
N MET A 554 29.63 -41.73 1.39
CA MET A 554 30.00 -43.14 1.43
C MET A 554 28.76 -44.05 1.51
N CYS A 555 27.84 -43.81 2.45
CA CYS A 555 26.60 -44.57 2.58
C CYS A 555 25.74 -44.50 1.31
N LYS A 556 25.67 -43.33 0.67
CA LYS A 556 24.99 -43.14 -0.61
C LYS A 556 25.58 -44.02 -1.71
N SER A 557 26.91 -44.16 -1.77
CA SER A 557 27.59 -45.01 -2.74
C SER A 557 27.36 -46.52 -2.51
N PHE A 558 27.24 -46.96 -1.25
CA PHE A 558 26.96 -48.35 -0.88
C PHE A 558 25.52 -48.80 -1.17
N MET A 559 24.58 -47.86 -1.25
CA MET A 559 23.16 -48.12 -1.52
C MET A 559 22.82 -48.19 -3.03
N GLY A 560 23.82 -48.28 -3.91
CA GLY A 560 23.67 -48.15 -5.36
C GLY A 560 22.59 -49.05 -6.00
N GLY A 561 21.53 -48.43 -6.53
CA GLY A 561 20.58 -49.09 -7.45
C GLY A 561 19.10 -48.83 -7.16
N GLY A 562 18.63 -47.59 -7.18
CA GLY A 562 17.20 -47.30 -7.08
C GLY A 562 16.85 -45.89 -7.52
N GLY A 563 16.40 -45.77 -8.78
CA GLY A 563 15.57 -44.70 -9.33
C GLY A 563 15.91 -43.25 -8.94
N ILE A 564 16.43 -42.50 -9.90
CA ILE A 564 16.30 -41.04 -9.91
C ILE A 564 14.80 -40.75 -9.84
N ALA A 565 14.30 -40.29 -8.69
CA ALA A 565 13.01 -39.63 -8.63
C ALA A 565 13.10 -38.41 -9.54
N ALA A 566 12.37 -38.47 -10.66
CA ALA A 566 12.22 -37.35 -11.58
C ALA A 566 11.54 -36.21 -10.83
N GLY A 567 12.25 -35.10 -10.63
CA GLY A 567 11.65 -33.86 -10.11
C GLY A 567 12.51 -32.95 -9.25
N GLY A 568 13.75 -33.33 -8.89
CA GLY A 568 14.64 -32.47 -8.10
C GLY A 568 15.74 -31.84 -8.96
N ASP A 569 15.82 -30.51 -8.97
CA ASP A 569 16.90 -29.74 -9.60
C ASP A 569 18.28 -30.36 -9.31
N ARG A 570 18.99 -30.73 -10.39
CA ARG A 570 20.31 -31.39 -10.35
C ARG A 570 21.45 -30.48 -9.89
N ASN A 571 21.15 -29.31 -9.30
CA ASN A 571 22.13 -28.29 -8.94
C ASN A 571 22.12 -27.90 -7.45
N SER A 572 21.56 -28.72 -6.55
CA SER A 572 21.58 -28.40 -5.11
C SER A 572 22.90 -28.81 -4.44
N THR A 573 23.77 -27.83 -4.22
CA THR A 573 24.98 -27.87 -3.36
C THR A 573 24.65 -27.99 -1.86
N CYS A 574 23.48 -28.56 -1.49
CA CYS A 574 23.06 -28.63 -0.09
C CYS A 574 23.82 -29.77 0.61
N GLU A 575 24.74 -29.44 1.49
CA GLU A 575 25.47 -30.38 2.34
C GLU A 575 24.80 -30.53 3.71
N ALA A 576 25.19 -31.54 4.50
CA ALA A 576 24.73 -31.63 5.88
C ALA A 576 25.37 -30.51 6.71
N VAL A 577 24.60 -30.03 7.68
CA VAL A 577 24.98 -28.91 8.52
C VAL A 577 24.80 -29.29 9.98
N ILE A 578 25.74 -28.86 10.83
CA ILE A 578 25.76 -29.23 12.25
C ILE A 578 25.63 -28.00 13.13
N THR A 579 24.96 -28.12 14.28
CA THR A 579 24.81 -27.03 15.25
C THR A 579 26.10 -26.75 16.05
N ASN A 580 26.11 -25.68 16.85
CA ASN A 580 27.15 -25.49 17.89
C ASN A 580 26.99 -26.53 19.00
N ARG A 581 28.13 -26.90 19.61
CA ARG A 581 28.23 -27.85 20.72
C ARG A 581 27.29 -27.47 21.86
N THR A 582 26.48 -28.42 22.32
CA THR A 582 25.72 -28.32 23.57
C THR A 582 26.27 -29.29 24.60
N GLU A 583 26.51 -28.81 25.81
CA GLU A 583 27.00 -29.63 26.91
C GLU A 583 25.83 -30.04 27.81
N THR A 584 25.60 -31.34 27.96
CA THR A 584 24.55 -31.90 28.81
C THR A 584 25.17 -32.70 29.95
N LEU A 585 24.66 -32.49 31.16
CA LEU A 585 25.04 -33.27 32.34
C LEU A 585 24.08 -34.43 32.48
N VAL A 586 24.58 -35.67 32.36
CA VAL A 586 23.74 -36.84 32.60
C VAL A 586 23.47 -36.93 34.11
N THR A 587 22.22 -36.69 34.48
CA THR A 587 21.76 -36.69 35.89
C THR A 587 21.52 -38.09 36.45
N ARG A 588 21.87 -39.13 35.68
CA ARG A 588 21.79 -40.54 36.07
C ARG A 588 23.16 -41.22 35.88
N PRO A 589 23.51 -42.23 36.68
CA PRO A 589 24.77 -42.93 36.52
C PRO A 589 24.94 -43.54 35.10
N PRO A 590 26.15 -43.48 34.51
CA PRO A 590 27.33 -42.79 34.98
C PRO A 590 27.18 -41.28 34.76
N PHE A 591 27.31 -40.47 35.82
CA PHE A 591 27.19 -39.01 35.76
C PHE A 591 28.31 -38.40 34.90
N ASN A 592 28.15 -38.44 33.59
CA ASN A 592 29.12 -37.95 32.64
C ASN A 592 28.61 -36.69 31.93
N VAL A 593 29.57 -35.89 31.47
CA VAL A 593 29.31 -34.78 30.57
C VAL A 593 29.20 -35.36 29.16
N GLN A 594 28.14 -35.01 28.45
CA GLN A 594 27.93 -35.34 27.05
C GLN A 594 28.05 -34.06 26.20
N ASN A 595 28.88 -34.13 25.16
CA ASN A 595 28.99 -33.07 24.18
C ASN A 595 28.18 -33.46 22.96
N GLU A 596 27.17 -32.67 22.64
CA GLU A 596 26.17 -33.00 21.63
C GLU A 596 26.24 -32.02 20.47
N TYR A 597 26.06 -32.57 19.26
CA TYR A 597 25.88 -31.82 18.03
C TYR A 597 24.62 -32.33 17.34
N GLU A 598 23.80 -31.43 16.84
CA GLU A 598 22.62 -31.78 16.05
C GLU A 598 22.96 -31.59 14.57
N VAL A 599 22.68 -32.61 13.77
CA VAL A 599 23.01 -32.68 12.35
C VAL A 599 21.71 -32.65 11.55
N PHE A 600 21.61 -31.68 10.65
CA PHE A 600 20.52 -31.56 9.69
C PHE A 600 20.98 -32.11 8.34
N VAL A 601 20.37 -33.21 7.90
CA VAL A 601 20.77 -33.92 6.70
C VAL A 601 19.78 -33.65 5.55
N PRO A 602 20.24 -33.15 4.39
CA PRO A 602 19.38 -32.90 3.24
C PRO A 602 18.55 -34.12 2.82
N GLN A 603 17.28 -33.90 2.46
CA GLN A 603 16.35 -34.94 2.00
C GLN A 603 16.83 -35.72 0.76
N LYS A 604 17.87 -35.24 0.07
CA LYS A 604 18.52 -35.96 -1.04
C LYS A 604 19.08 -37.32 -0.61
N TYR A 605 19.38 -37.52 0.68
CA TYR A 605 19.81 -38.80 1.23
C TYR A 605 18.59 -39.65 1.61
N ASN A 606 18.21 -40.57 0.72
CA ASN A 606 17.01 -41.40 0.81
C ASN A 606 17.24 -42.73 1.57
N PHE A 607 18.03 -42.71 2.64
CA PHE A 607 18.34 -43.87 3.47
C PHE A 607 18.23 -43.55 4.95
N ASN A 608 18.38 -44.54 5.82
CA ASN A 608 18.39 -44.32 7.27
C ASN A 608 19.66 -43.57 7.67
N VAL A 609 19.55 -42.24 7.74
CA VAL A 609 20.64 -41.31 8.04
C VAL A 609 21.25 -41.60 9.42
N SER A 610 20.41 -41.87 10.43
CA SER A 610 20.86 -42.19 11.78
C SER A 610 21.77 -43.43 11.80
N ARG A 611 21.37 -44.52 11.12
CA ARG A 611 22.18 -45.73 11.00
C ARG A 611 23.50 -45.49 10.25
N CYS A 612 23.47 -44.66 9.21
CA CYS A 612 24.68 -44.31 8.46
C CYS A 612 25.70 -43.57 9.34
N LEU A 613 25.25 -42.56 10.09
CA LEU A 613 26.12 -41.74 10.95
C LEU A 613 26.60 -42.49 12.20
N GLN A 614 25.81 -43.44 12.72
CA GLN A 614 26.26 -44.35 13.79
C GLN A 614 27.44 -45.23 13.34
N GLY A 615 27.59 -45.49 12.05
CA GLY A 615 28.72 -46.24 11.48
C GLY A 615 29.99 -45.42 11.26
N THR A 616 30.01 -44.14 11.65
CA THR A 616 31.19 -43.27 11.51
C THR A 616 32.28 -43.68 12.49
N ASP A 617 33.50 -43.88 11.99
CA ASP A 617 34.68 -44.07 12.85
C ASP A 617 35.17 -42.71 13.40
N TRP A 618 34.93 -42.47 14.69
CA TRP A 618 35.29 -41.24 15.39
C TRP A 618 36.71 -41.23 15.99
N ALA A 619 37.52 -42.28 15.78
CA ALA A 619 38.89 -42.32 16.28
C ALA A 619 39.77 -41.11 15.87
N PRO A 620 39.65 -40.55 14.64
CA PRO A 620 40.36 -39.33 14.25
C PRO A 620 39.99 -38.10 15.10
N LEU A 621 38.72 -37.97 15.50
CA LEU A 621 38.26 -36.88 16.37
C LEU A 621 38.85 -37.02 17.78
N GLU A 622 38.88 -38.23 18.32
CA GLU A 622 39.50 -38.52 19.62
C GLU A 622 40.99 -38.14 19.63
N TYR A 623 41.71 -38.47 18.54
CA TYR A 623 43.11 -38.09 18.39
C TYR A 623 43.31 -36.57 18.33
N LEU A 624 42.48 -35.85 17.56
CA LEU A 624 42.52 -34.40 17.45
C LEU A 624 42.31 -33.72 18.81
N LEU A 625 41.28 -34.14 19.56
CA LEU A 625 40.99 -33.61 20.89
C LEU A 625 42.11 -33.92 21.89
N LYS A 626 42.69 -35.12 21.86
CA LYS A 626 43.86 -35.48 22.68
C LYS A 626 45.08 -34.60 22.38
N ASN A 627 45.31 -34.25 21.12
CA ASN A 627 46.39 -33.36 20.73
C ASN A 627 46.16 -31.93 21.25
N TYR A 628 44.96 -31.39 21.09
CA TYR A 628 44.63 -30.05 21.63
C TYR A 628 44.66 -30.01 23.16
N THR A 629 44.17 -31.04 23.85
CA THR A 629 44.23 -31.14 25.33
C THR A 629 45.67 -31.30 25.85
N ALA A 630 46.56 -31.96 25.10
CA ALA A 630 47.98 -32.07 25.38
C ALA A 630 48.78 -30.79 25.06
N ALA A 631 48.40 -30.05 24.01
CA ALA A 631 49.02 -28.78 23.64
C ALA A 631 48.61 -27.63 24.58
N ASN A 632 47.35 -27.63 25.03
CA ASN A 632 46.79 -26.62 25.93
C ASN A 632 46.92 -26.99 27.41
N THR A 633 47.55 -28.12 27.74
CA THR A 633 47.99 -28.35 29.12
C THR A 633 49.12 -27.38 29.40
N THR A 634 48.80 -26.29 30.10
CA THR A 634 49.83 -25.41 30.68
C THR A 634 50.86 -26.28 31.39
N PRO A 635 52.17 -26.07 31.17
CA PRO A 635 53.20 -26.83 31.88
C PRO A 635 52.91 -26.73 33.37
N TYR A 636 52.92 -27.90 34.02
CA TYR A 636 52.71 -28.12 35.44
C TYR A 636 53.19 -26.93 36.27
N LYS A 637 52.28 -26.08 36.76
CA LYS A 637 52.62 -25.17 37.87
C LYS A 637 52.90 -26.08 39.06
N PRO A 638 54.15 -26.19 39.56
CA PRO A 638 54.42 -27.01 40.72
C PRO A 638 53.54 -26.51 41.88
N ALA A 639 52.96 -27.46 42.60
CA ALA A 639 52.11 -27.23 43.76
C ALA A 639 52.84 -26.39 44.82
N CYS A 640 52.74 -25.08 44.70
CA CYS A 640 53.25 -24.12 45.67
C CYS A 640 52.24 -22.98 45.76
N ASN A 641 51.09 -23.27 46.36
CA ASN A 641 50.11 -22.24 46.72
C ASN A 641 50.69 -21.35 47.83
N ARG A 642 50.14 -20.13 47.93
CA ARG A 642 50.50 -18.98 48.80
C ARG A 642 50.89 -19.28 50.27
N GLY A 643 50.72 -20.50 50.78
CA GLY A 643 51.24 -20.95 52.08
C GLY A 643 52.77 -21.14 52.14
N CYS A 644 53.46 -21.49 51.05
CA CYS A 644 54.94 -21.60 51.05
C CYS A 644 55.63 -20.23 51.08
N ILE A 645 55.02 -19.19 50.51
CA ILE A 645 55.54 -17.82 50.56
C ILE A 645 55.36 -17.26 51.98
N ILE A 646 54.25 -17.57 52.67
CA ILE A 646 54.04 -17.19 54.07
C ILE A 646 54.98 -17.98 55.00
N GLY A 647 55.20 -19.28 54.75
CA GLY A 647 56.14 -20.09 55.53
C GLY A 647 57.59 -19.61 55.42
N VAL A 648 58.05 -19.26 54.20
CA VAL A 648 59.39 -18.69 53.98
C VAL A 648 59.49 -17.26 54.52
N ALA A 649 58.44 -16.45 54.42
CA ALA A 649 58.43 -15.09 54.99
C ALA A 649 58.42 -15.09 56.53
N VAL A 650 57.71 -16.01 57.18
CA VAL A 650 57.71 -16.15 58.65
C VAL A 650 59.04 -16.72 59.14
N ALA A 651 59.60 -17.72 58.46
CA ALA A 651 60.93 -18.24 58.80
C ALA A 651 62.02 -17.18 58.59
N ALA A 652 61.98 -16.42 57.49
CA ALA A 652 62.89 -15.31 57.23
C ALA A 652 62.72 -14.18 58.25
N ALA A 653 61.50 -13.85 58.67
CA ALA A 653 61.23 -12.82 59.68
C ALA A 653 61.72 -13.24 61.08
N VAL A 654 61.59 -14.52 61.47
CA VAL A 654 62.12 -15.05 62.73
C VAL A 654 63.66 -15.08 62.73
N VAL A 655 64.27 -15.45 61.61
CA VAL A 655 65.73 -15.42 61.47
C VAL A 655 66.27 -13.98 61.44
N LEU A 656 65.57 -13.05 60.77
CA LEU A 656 65.95 -11.64 60.71
C LEU A 656 65.77 -10.94 62.07
N THR A 657 64.70 -11.25 62.81
CA THR A 657 64.49 -10.70 64.17
C THR A 657 65.48 -11.27 65.18
N ALA A 658 65.86 -12.56 65.07
CA ALA A 658 66.94 -13.14 65.86
C ALA A 658 68.31 -12.51 65.54
N LEU A 659 68.61 -12.26 64.25
CA LEU A 659 69.84 -11.59 63.82
C LEU A 659 69.88 -10.11 64.25
N ILE A 660 68.76 -9.39 64.15
CA ILE A 660 68.67 -7.99 64.62
C ILE A 660 68.80 -7.93 66.14
N ALA A 661 68.19 -8.84 66.91
CA ALA A 661 68.37 -8.91 68.36
C ALA A 661 69.84 -9.19 68.75
N ILE A 662 70.53 -10.08 68.02
CA ILE A 662 71.95 -10.35 68.22
C ILE A 662 72.82 -9.13 67.86
N VAL A 663 72.52 -8.42 66.77
CA VAL A 663 73.25 -7.21 66.36
C VAL A 663 73.02 -6.04 67.31
N VAL A 664 71.80 -5.85 67.84
CA VAL A 664 71.49 -4.80 68.83
C VAL A 664 72.11 -5.10 70.20
N VAL A 665 72.23 -6.37 70.59
CA VAL A 665 72.96 -6.80 71.80
C VAL A 665 74.49 -6.65 71.63
N LEU A 666 75.02 -6.77 70.40
CA LEU A 666 76.45 -6.63 70.10
C LEU A 666 76.91 -5.19 69.79
N THR A 667 76.00 -4.26 69.47
CA THR A 667 76.37 -2.88 69.05
C THR A 667 75.97 -1.77 70.03
N SER A 668 75.29 -2.09 71.14
CA SER A 668 74.86 -1.10 72.14
C SER A 668 75.81 -1.01 73.35
N LYS A 669 77.04 -0.51 73.15
CA LYS A 669 77.79 0.24 74.18
C LYS A 669 78.78 1.22 73.55
N ARG A 670 78.62 2.51 73.89
CA ARG A 670 79.47 3.71 73.60
C ARG A 670 79.19 4.34 72.23
N LYS A 671 78.87 5.63 72.07
CA LYS A 671 78.90 6.87 72.89
C LYS A 671 77.99 7.87 72.13
N ARG A 672 77.14 8.68 72.81
CA ARG A 672 77.24 10.15 73.00
C ARG A 672 77.67 10.93 71.74
N LEU A 673 77.11 12.06 71.32
CA LEU A 673 76.21 13.10 71.85
C LEU A 673 76.06 14.15 70.72
N ALA A 674 74.93 14.90 70.67
CA ALA A 674 74.80 16.29 70.17
C ALA A 674 75.11 16.56 68.66
N ALA A 675 74.53 17.52 67.93
CA ALA A 675 73.51 18.55 68.08
C ALA A 675 73.36 19.27 66.70
N VAL A 676 72.43 20.24 66.60
CA VAL A 676 72.34 21.36 65.62
C VAL A 676 71.66 21.02 64.27
N VAL A 677 70.38 21.37 64.02
CA VAL A 677 69.72 22.67 63.67
C VAL A 677 69.92 23.16 62.21
N ALA A 678 68.91 22.84 61.36
CA ALA A 678 68.22 23.62 60.29
C ALA A 678 69.00 24.19 59.04
N PRO A 679 68.32 24.75 58.00
CA PRO A 679 67.73 24.08 56.82
C PRO A 679 68.15 24.70 55.45
N VAL A 680 68.14 23.99 54.32
CA VAL A 680 68.19 24.61 52.96
C VAL A 680 67.57 23.69 51.87
N ARG A 681 66.53 24.17 51.15
CA ARG A 681 66.14 23.66 49.80
C ARG A 681 67.07 24.28 48.75
N PRO A 682 67.33 23.63 47.59
CA PRO A 682 66.57 24.01 46.38
C PRO A 682 66.32 22.87 45.35
N MET A 683 65.18 22.97 44.64
CA MET A 683 64.95 22.93 43.16
C MET A 683 65.66 21.83 42.34
N PHE A 684 65.02 21.07 41.45
CA PHE A 684 64.14 21.38 40.29
C PHE A 684 62.95 20.38 40.27
N LYS A 685 61.68 20.66 39.95
CA LYS A 685 60.98 21.37 38.85
C LYS A 685 61.22 20.80 37.43
N SER A 686 60.25 20.04 36.93
CA SER A 686 59.40 20.39 35.77
C SER A 686 58.44 19.21 35.52
N THR A 687 57.12 19.28 35.77
CA THR A 687 56.05 20.07 35.09
C THR A 687 56.06 19.84 33.57
N LEU A 688 54.95 19.61 32.87
CA LEU A 688 53.53 19.82 33.16
C LEU A 688 52.75 18.56 32.72
N ASP A 689 51.72 18.10 33.43
CA ASP A 689 50.57 18.81 34.00
C ASP A 689 49.56 19.31 32.97
N ASP A 690 48.32 19.32 33.48
CA ASP A 690 47.19 20.15 33.12
C ASP A 690 46.24 19.55 32.08
N GLU A 691 44.96 19.39 32.38
CA GLU A 691 44.10 19.95 33.44
C GLU A 691 42.71 19.32 33.11
N GLU A 692 41.69 19.19 33.95
CA GLU A 692 41.37 19.57 35.33
C GLU A 692 40.04 18.82 35.57
N GLU A 693 39.93 18.03 36.64
CA GLU A 693 39.21 18.36 37.89
C GLU A 693 37.73 17.96 37.89
N LEU A 694 37.37 16.99 38.75
CA LEU A 694 36.77 17.13 40.10
C LEU A 694 35.23 16.99 39.97
N GLU A 695 34.48 16.33 40.85
CA GLU A 695 34.55 16.15 42.30
C GLU A 695 33.66 14.92 42.63
N ILE A 696 34.16 13.87 43.30
CA ILE A 696 33.91 13.52 44.72
C ILE A 696 32.43 13.62 45.18
N SER A 697 31.77 12.49 45.45
CA SER A 697 31.39 12.08 46.83
C SER A 697 30.45 10.86 46.87
N ASN A 698 30.82 9.90 47.73
CA ASN A 698 30.17 8.67 48.22
C ASN A 698 28.81 8.93 48.94
N PRO A 699 28.14 7.95 49.61
CA PRO A 699 27.71 6.57 49.32
C PRO A 699 26.19 6.35 49.67
N LEU A 700 25.73 5.09 49.61
CA LEU A 700 24.45 4.58 50.16
C LEU A 700 24.16 5.02 51.61
N ASP A 701 22.94 5.49 51.90
CA ASP A 701 21.94 4.80 52.74
C ASP A 701 20.74 5.69 53.18
N ALA A 702 19.61 5.02 53.41
CA ALA A 702 18.41 5.40 54.18
C ALA A 702 17.28 6.19 53.48
N ASN A 703 16.20 5.48 53.09
CA ASN A 703 15.04 5.30 53.99
C ASN A 703 13.96 4.38 53.38
N ASN A 704 13.41 3.55 54.26
CA ASN A 704 12.20 2.75 54.10
C ASN A 704 10.94 3.63 53.90
N GLU A 705 9.91 3.07 53.25
CA GLU A 705 8.59 2.68 53.81
C GLU A 705 7.44 2.77 52.78
N GLU A 706 6.65 1.70 52.77
CA GLU A 706 5.26 1.48 52.30
C GLU A 706 4.47 2.61 51.60
N HIS A 707 3.80 2.30 50.48
CA HIS A 707 2.36 1.91 50.45
C HIS A 707 1.73 1.85 49.02
N VAL A 708 0.94 0.78 48.82
CA VAL A 708 -0.33 0.63 48.05
C VAL A 708 -0.39 0.67 46.51
N LEU A 709 -0.97 -0.43 45.98
CA LEU A 709 -1.83 -0.67 44.81
C LEU A 709 -2.17 0.53 43.88
N ASP A 710 -2.07 0.31 42.56
CA ASP A 710 -3.28 0.07 41.72
C ASP A 710 -2.93 -0.44 40.30
N ARG A 711 -3.83 -1.29 39.81
CA ARG A 711 -4.12 -1.78 38.43
C ARG A 711 -3.24 -1.35 37.25
N TYR A 712 -2.82 -2.33 36.46
CA TYR A 712 -3.44 -2.66 35.15
C TYR A 712 -3.23 -4.13 34.80
#